data_AF-A0A818KFV6-F1
#
_entry.id   AF-A0A818KFV6-F1
#
_cell.length_a   1.000
_cell.length_b   1.000
_cell.length_c   1.000
_cell.angle_alpha   90.00
_cell.angle_beta   90.00
_cell.angle_gamma   90.00
#
_symmetry.space_group_name_H-M   'P 1'
#
loop_
_entity.id
_entity.type
_entity.pdbx_description
1 polymer ?
#
loop_
_entity_poly.entity_id
_entity_poly.type
_entity_poly.pdbx_seq_one_letter_code
_entity_poly.pdbx_strand_id
1 'polypeptide(L)'
;MKHSTIQLGDLPDEILMMILKNMCQVDVLYSLIDVNQRLNTIVHDPIFTNHLALLKHLSDGSICSLTDSMLDQFCSQILPKINHKIKCLHLESSSMERILLATNYPSLDELSLYKNALTDLFKNKILSLTFNMHEKENGGELFNAIIFQRIIKIFTSLQYLNLCSSSIWYSRISLNAFTKDLASTTLLELHVTVNNFDNCLYLLDGRFNQLHTFYVNVADIQSSQKTINNMENLPNLKYFSLYSNVVTSAYDGLIVPLVNRMINLEELSLYVKICDINRFVDGNDLKKNILNNMSRLKKLQFYIRSTTGVLSQINIPSNEDIQYTFNDFHNNHIISYVDYFTDTQRGQCHIYSYPYTLNEYCKITNNFPGGLYKCVTKISLYDERPFEYKFFLRIAQSFPYLKKLIIENMKSQNDKPKSDDNQNLPIIEYPHLITLDLTEAHLDYIELFLFDTKMRLPNNISFIVLYQALRRVTEKFTRNATPIHEKKLHRLSLLGFQWRHCGAKYIDCKTDYTGQGVDQLAQLIHMIKTDPNSRRLVLCAWNVSQLSEMALPPCHVLCQFNVSSSKELSCLMYQRSCDLGLGVPFNIASYSLLTYMIAHVCNLTPGDFIYSMGDAHVYLNHVGPLNEQIEREPVPFPTLQIINKRNSIEEFTIDDFKLENYSPYGPIKMKMAV
;
A
#
# COMPACT_ATOMS: atom_id res chain seq x y z
N MET A 1 -21.73 -9.76 -5.84
CA MET A 1 -21.73 -10.58 -4.60
C MET A 1 -20.69 -11.65 -4.82
N LYS A 2 -19.58 -11.63 -4.06
CA LYS A 2 -18.45 -12.54 -4.29
C LYS A 2 -18.74 -13.90 -3.67
N HIS A 3 -18.47 -14.96 -4.41
CA HIS A 3 -18.44 -16.34 -3.94
C HIS A 3 -17.69 -16.41 -2.61
N SER A 4 -18.36 -16.88 -1.58
CA SER A 4 -17.84 -17.01 -0.23
C SER A 4 -17.26 -18.41 -0.08
N THR A 5 -15.93 -18.49 -0.18
CA THR A 5 -15.14 -19.70 0.04
C THR A 5 -15.10 -20.01 1.54
N ILE A 6 -15.37 -21.26 1.93
CA ILE A 6 -15.10 -21.70 3.31
C ILE A 6 -13.61 -22.08 3.37
N GLN A 7 -12.81 -21.24 4.03
CA GLN A 7 -11.44 -21.57 4.42
C GLN A 7 -11.45 -22.08 5.86
N LEU A 8 -11.34 -23.40 6.03
CA LEU A 8 -11.32 -24.00 7.36
C LEU A 8 -10.10 -23.56 8.18
N GLY A 9 -8.99 -23.22 7.51
CA GLY A 9 -7.76 -22.76 8.16
C GLY A 9 -7.83 -21.40 8.87
N ASP A 10 -8.87 -20.61 8.66
CA ASP A 10 -9.06 -19.31 9.32
C ASP A 10 -9.66 -19.42 10.73
N LEU A 11 -10.11 -20.62 11.11
CA LEU A 11 -10.68 -20.89 12.43
C LEU A 11 -9.57 -21.39 13.38
N PRO A 12 -9.49 -20.87 14.62
CA PRO A 12 -8.60 -21.41 15.65
C PRO A 12 -8.81 -22.92 15.82
N ASP A 13 -7.72 -23.66 16.03
CA ASP A 13 -7.77 -25.12 16.13
C ASP A 13 -8.73 -25.58 17.25
N GLU A 14 -8.89 -24.80 18.33
CA GLU A 14 -9.89 -25.08 19.39
C GLU A 14 -11.35 -24.91 18.93
N ILE A 15 -11.64 -23.92 18.08
CA ILE A 15 -12.98 -23.68 17.53
C ILE A 15 -13.33 -24.78 16.52
N LEU A 16 -12.37 -25.18 15.70
CA LEU A 16 -12.53 -26.25 14.72
C LEU A 16 -12.75 -27.60 15.41
N MET A 17 -11.99 -27.89 16.47
CA MET A 17 -12.17 -29.07 17.31
C MET A 17 -13.49 -29.04 18.07
N MET A 18 -13.97 -27.87 18.54
CA MET A 18 -15.31 -27.75 19.15
C MET A 18 -16.44 -28.00 18.14
N ILE A 19 -16.33 -27.51 16.91
CA ILE A 19 -17.31 -27.76 15.84
C ILE A 19 -17.35 -29.25 15.49
N LEU A 20 -16.19 -29.90 15.35
CA LEU A 20 -16.08 -31.33 15.05
C LEU A 20 -16.58 -32.21 16.19
N LYS A 21 -16.23 -31.89 17.44
CA LYS A 21 -16.59 -32.67 18.64
C LYS A 21 -18.07 -32.57 18.99
N ASN A 22 -18.75 -31.48 18.60
CA ASN A 22 -20.15 -31.21 18.94
C ASN A 22 -21.15 -31.52 17.80
N MET A 23 -20.70 -31.99 16.63
CA MET A 23 -21.61 -32.35 15.52
C MET A 23 -22.42 -33.65 15.72
N CYS A 24 -22.35 -34.26 16.91
CA CYS A 24 -23.25 -35.33 17.34
C CYS A 24 -24.35 -34.87 18.31
N GLN A 25 -24.39 -33.59 18.72
CA GLN A 25 -25.44 -33.04 19.59
C GLN A 25 -25.96 -31.72 19.02
N VAL A 26 -27.17 -31.78 18.45
CA VAL A 26 -27.86 -30.64 17.82
C VAL A 26 -27.98 -29.45 18.77
N ASP A 27 -28.06 -29.68 20.08
CA ASP A 27 -28.31 -28.63 21.08
C ASP A 27 -27.09 -27.73 21.38
N VAL A 28 -25.86 -28.19 21.11
CA VAL A 28 -24.64 -27.36 21.31
C VAL A 28 -24.32 -26.52 20.08
N LEU A 29 -24.81 -26.90 18.90
CA LEU A 29 -24.73 -26.04 17.72
C LEU A 29 -25.54 -24.75 17.95
N TYR A 30 -26.72 -24.86 18.55
CA TYR A 30 -27.59 -23.71 18.85
C TYR A 30 -26.98 -22.69 19.83
N SER A 31 -26.15 -23.14 20.79
CA SER A 31 -25.51 -22.22 21.74
C SER A 31 -24.33 -21.44 21.15
N LEU A 32 -23.66 -21.96 20.11
CA LEU A 32 -22.62 -21.24 19.36
C LEU A 32 -23.20 -20.36 18.23
N ILE A 33 -24.40 -20.69 17.74
CA ILE A 33 -25.16 -19.96 16.72
C ILE A 33 -25.60 -18.56 17.21
N ASP A 34 -25.83 -18.39 18.51
CA ASP A 34 -26.30 -17.12 19.08
C ASP A 34 -25.18 -16.14 19.49
N VAL A 35 -23.93 -16.59 19.56
CA VAL A 35 -22.81 -15.74 20.04
C VAL A 35 -22.06 -15.08 18.89
N ASN A 36 -22.15 -15.63 17.66
CA ASN A 36 -21.37 -15.14 16.52
C ASN A 36 -22.26 -14.99 15.28
N GLN A 37 -22.80 -13.79 15.07
CA GLN A 37 -23.68 -13.44 13.94
C GLN A 37 -23.09 -13.82 12.57
N ARG A 38 -21.76 -13.92 12.44
CA ARG A 38 -21.06 -14.30 11.21
C ARG A 38 -21.14 -15.80 10.91
N LEU A 39 -21.18 -16.65 11.93
CA LEU A 39 -21.34 -18.10 11.83
C LEU A 39 -22.79 -18.50 11.54
N ASN A 40 -23.74 -17.75 12.11
CA ASN A 40 -25.18 -17.93 11.90
C ASN A 40 -25.57 -17.78 10.41
N THR A 41 -24.91 -16.86 9.68
CA THR A 41 -25.11 -16.67 8.23
C THR A 41 -24.45 -17.76 7.37
N ILE A 42 -23.38 -18.41 7.86
CA ILE A 42 -22.58 -19.39 7.09
C ILE A 42 -23.22 -20.79 7.12
N VAL A 43 -23.87 -21.16 8.22
CA VAL A 43 -24.41 -22.52 8.43
C VAL A 43 -25.86 -22.68 7.96
N HIS A 44 -26.67 -21.62 8.00
CA HIS A 44 -28.10 -21.66 7.65
C HIS A 44 -28.42 -21.28 6.20
N ASP A 45 -27.45 -20.87 5.40
CA ASP A 45 -27.66 -20.51 4.00
C ASP A 45 -27.40 -21.72 3.07
N PRO A 46 -28.42 -22.26 2.36
CA PRO A 46 -28.28 -23.45 1.50
C PRO A 46 -27.35 -23.24 0.28
N ILE A 47 -26.79 -22.04 0.10
CA ILE A 47 -25.94 -21.63 -1.02
C ILE A 47 -24.44 -21.98 -0.80
N PHE A 48 -24.02 -22.30 0.42
CA PHE A 48 -22.60 -22.40 0.78
C PHE A 48 -22.09 -23.84 0.86
N THR A 49 -21.70 -24.45 -0.27
CA THR A 49 -20.73 -25.57 -0.29
C THR A 49 -20.20 -25.91 -1.69
N ASN A 50 -20.36 -25.02 -2.68
CA ASN A 50 -19.83 -25.31 -4.01
C ASN A 50 -18.30 -25.20 -4.08
N HIS A 51 -17.65 -24.44 -3.18
CA HIS A 51 -16.19 -24.29 -3.11
C HIS A 51 -15.68 -24.69 -1.72
N LEU A 52 -14.88 -25.75 -1.65
CA LEU A 52 -14.28 -26.25 -0.41
C LEU A 52 -12.75 -26.05 -0.45
N ALA A 53 -12.20 -25.29 0.49
CA ALA A 53 -10.76 -25.09 0.63
C ALA A 53 -10.24 -25.64 1.97
N LEU A 54 -9.39 -26.65 1.90
CA LEU A 54 -8.75 -27.32 3.04
C LEU A 54 -7.28 -26.93 3.09
N LEU A 55 -7.04 -25.63 3.28
CA LEU A 55 -5.73 -24.98 3.32
C LEU A 55 -5.62 -24.15 4.61
N LYS A 56 -4.48 -24.17 5.29
CA LYS A 56 -4.17 -23.28 6.42
C LYS A 56 -3.12 -22.25 6.01
N HIS A 57 -3.49 -20.97 5.97
CA HIS A 57 -2.55 -19.88 5.69
C HIS A 57 -1.89 -19.40 6.99
N LEU A 58 -0.56 -19.43 7.03
CA LEU A 58 0.25 -18.87 8.11
C LEU A 58 0.49 -17.37 7.88
N SER A 59 0.84 -16.63 8.93
CA SER A 59 1.06 -15.18 8.90
C SER A 59 2.19 -14.73 7.96
N ASP A 60 3.10 -15.64 7.62
CA ASP A 60 4.17 -15.44 6.64
C ASP A 60 3.76 -15.76 5.18
N GLY A 61 2.48 -16.09 4.97
CA GLY A 61 1.92 -16.47 3.66
C GLY A 61 2.12 -17.93 3.29
N SER A 62 2.77 -18.75 4.13
CA SER A 62 2.99 -20.16 3.85
C SER A 62 1.71 -20.99 4.11
N ILE A 63 1.54 -22.08 3.36
CA ILE A 63 0.42 -23.01 3.51
C ILE A 63 0.86 -24.21 4.35
N CYS A 64 0.15 -24.50 5.44
CA CYS A 64 0.34 -25.67 6.30
C CYS A 64 -0.83 -26.65 6.15
N SER A 65 -0.59 -27.92 6.50
CA SER A 65 -1.59 -28.97 6.50
C SER A 65 -2.56 -28.84 7.68
N LEU A 66 -3.77 -29.36 7.51
CA LEU A 66 -4.62 -29.70 8.64
C LEU A 66 -4.01 -30.90 9.38
N THR A 67 -4.22 -31.01 10.68
CA THR A 67 -3.71 -32.17 11.43
C THR A 67 -4.40 -33.46 10.96
N ASP A 68 -3.67 -34.58 10.95
CA ASP A 68 -4.19 -35.90 10.55
C ASP A 68 -5.49 -36.26 11.27
N SER A 69 -5.56 -36.01 12.58
CA SER A 69 -6.77 -36.26 13.38
C SER A 69 -7.98 -35.46 12.90
N MET A 70 -7.79 -34.23 12.43
CA MET A 70 -8.87 -33.40 11.90
C MET A 70 -9.29 -33.85 10.51
N LEU A 71 -8.33 -34.22 9.67
CA LEU A 71 -8.59 -34.76 8.33
C LEU A 71 -9.40 -36.05 8.41
N ASP A 72 -9.04 -36.96 9.30
CA ASP A 72 -9.73 -38.26 9.44
C ASP A 72 -11.18 -38.09 9.92
N GLN A 73 -11.42 -37.18 10.87
CA GLN A 73 -12.78 -36.84 11.32
C GLN A 73 -13.60 -36.14 10.24
N PHE A 74 -13.00 -35.17 9.55
CA PHE A 74 -13.67 -34.47 8.46
C PHE A 74 -14.05 -35.43 7.33
N CYS A 75 -13.12 -36.29 6.92
CA CYS A 75 -13.31 -37.29 5.86
C CYS A 75 -14.37 -38.33 6.22
N SER A 76 -14.43 -38.77 7.47
CA SER A 76 -15.39 -39.81 7.90
C SER A 76 -16.79 -39.27 8.21
N GLN A 77 -16.92 -38.05 8.74
CA GLN A 77 -18.19 -37.58 9.32
C GLN A 77 -18.89 -36.48 8.52
N ILE A 78 -18.14 -35.63 7.81
CA ILE A 78 -18.67 -34.43 7.14
C ILE A 78 -18.68 -34.62 5.64
N LEU A 79 -17.54 -35.02 5.09
CA LEU A 79 -17.31 -35.08 3.65
C LEU A 79 -18.34 -35.94 2.89
N PRO A 80 -18.78 -37.12 3.39
CA PRO A 80 -19.81 -37.92 2.72
C PRO A 80 -21.19 -37.25 2.68
N LYS A 81 -21.46 -36.27 3.56
CA LYS A 81 -22.74 -35.54 3.61
C LYS A 81 -22.79 -34.37 2.64
N ILE A 82 -21.64 -33.83 2.24
CA ILE A 82 -21.54 -32.61 1.41
C ILE A 82 -20.93 -32.85 0.02
N ASN A 83 -20.32 -34.01 -0.22
CA ASN A 83 -19.63 -34.38 -1.47
C ASN A 83 -20.38 -34.09 -2.78
N HIS A 84 -21.70 -34.31 -2.83
CA HIS A 84 -22.54 -34.09 -4.01
C HIS A 84 -22.74 -32.61 -4.35
N LYS A 85 -22.47 -31.70 -3.40
CA LYS A 85 -22.60 -30.24 -3.60
C LYS A 85 -21.28 -29.57 -3.99
N ILE A 86 -20.15 -30.23 -3.73
CA ILE A 86 -18.82 -29.66 -3.98
C ILE A 86 -18.58 -29.61 -5.49
N LYS A 87 -18.42 -28.40 -6.01
CA LYS A 87 -18.05 -28.13 -7.40
C LYS A 87 -16.57 -27.80 -7.57
N CYS A 88 -15.95 -27.23 -6.55
CA CYS A 88 -14.56 -26.77 -6.56
C CYS A 88 -13.87 -27.21 -5.27
N LEU A 89 -12.67 -27.77 -5.40
CA LEU A 89 -11.92 -28.33 -4.28
C LEU A 89 -10.48 -27.80 -4.27
N HIS A 90 -10.03 -27.22 -3.17
CA HIS A 90 -8.65 -26.73 -2.99
C HIS A 90 -7.97 -27.52 -1.87
N LEU A 91 -6.94 -28.29 -2.20
CA LEU A 91 -6.28 -29.26 -1.30
C LEU A 91 -4.78 -29.05 -1.22
N GLU A 92 -4.21 -29.29 -0.05
CA GLU A 92 -2.76 -29.42 0.16
C GLU A 92 -2.34 -30.91 0.13
N SER A 93 -1.07 -31.16 -0.19
CA SER A 93 -0.48 -32.50 -0.39
C SER A 93 -0.92 -33.56 0.61
N SER A 94 -0.76 -33.30 1.90
CA SER A 94 -1.01 -34.29 2.94
C SER A 94 -2.50 -34.62 3.11
N SER A 95 -3.36 -33.67 2.75
CA SER A 95 -4.81 -33.79 2.85
C SER A 95 -5.42 -34.44 1.59
N MET A 96 -4.75 -34.29 0.45
CA MET A 96 -5.23 -34.67 -0.88
C MET A 96 -5.71 -36.11 -0.93
N GLU A 97 -4.82 -37.07 -0.66
CA GLU A 97 -5.11 -38.49 -0.78
C GLU A 97 -6.31 -38.90 0.09
N ARG A 98 -6.34 -38.46 1.36
CA ARG A 98 -7.40 -38.81 2.32
C ARG A 98 -8.77 -38.28 1.89
N ILE A 99 -8.83 -37.02 1.48
CA ILE A 99 -10.08 -36.35 1.09
C ILE A 99 -10.59 -36.93 -0.23
N LEU A 100 -9.69 -37.15 -1.18
CA LEU A 100 -10.03 -37.68 -2.48
C LEU A 100 -10.45 -39.16 -2.42
N LEU A 101 -9.87 -39.96 -1.52
CA LEU A 101 -10.24 -41.37 -1.30
C LEU A 101 -11.51 -41.55 -0.46
N ALA A 102 -11.82 -40.60 0.41
CA ALA A 102 -12.91 -40.74 1.37
C ALA A 102 -14.28 -40.90 0.71
N THR A 103 -14.50 -40.31 -0.48
CA THR A 103 -15.82 -40.34 -1.14
C THR A 103 -15.76 -39.94 -2.62
N ASN A 104 -16.87 -40.12 -3.34
CA ASN A 104 -17.04 -39.67 -4.72
C ASN A 104 -17.58 -38.24 -4.78
N TYR A 105 -17.10 -37.46 -5.76
CA TYR A 105 -17.53 -36.08 -6.01
C TYR A 105 -18.22 -35.96 -7.37
N PRO A 106 -19.54 -36.23 -7.46
CA PRO A 106 -20.25 -36.31 -8.75
C PRO A 106 -20.41 -34.95 -9.44
N SER A 107 -20.30 -33.84 -8.71
CA SER A 107 -20.50 -32.47 -9.20
C SER A 107 -19.21 -31.66 -9.33
N LEU A 108 -18.04 -32.31 -9.20
CA LEU A 108 -16.75 -31.64 -9.16
C LEU A 108 -16.32 -31.17 -10.55
N ASP A 109 -16.30 -29.85 -10.73
CA ASP A 109 -15.89 -29.17 -11.97
C ASP A 109 -14.44 -28.68 -11.90
N GLU A 110 -13.97 -28.26 -10.71
CA GLU A 110 -12.64 -27.64 -10.48
C GLU A 110 -11.85 -28.30 -9.34
N LEU A 111 -10.57 -28.58 -9.58
CA LEU A 111 -9.63 -29.08 -8.55
C LEU A 111 -8.37 -28.22 -8.52
N SER A 112 -7.97 -27.76 -7.34
CA SER A 112 -6.74 -27.01 -7.09
C SER A 112 -5.86 -27.76 -6.08
N LEU A 113 -4.63 -28.09 -6.47
CA LEU A 113 -3.69 -28.84 -5.63
C LEU A 113 -2.47 -28.00 -5.27
N TYR A 114 -2.06 -28.04 -4.01
CA TYR A 114 -0.92 -27.32 -3.44
C TYR A 114 0.07 -28.31 -2.81
N LYS A 115 1.34 -28.31 -3.26
CA LYS A 115 2.44 -29.21 -2.80
C LYS A 115 2.27 -30.72 -3.16
N ASN A 116 3.38 -31.48 -3.12
CA ASN A 116 3.50 -32.86 -3.65
C ASN A 116 2.87 -33.95 -2.75
N ALA A 117 2.00 -34.79 -3.32
CA ALA A 117 1.73 -36.15 -2.83
C ALA A 117 1.18 -37.08 -3.93
N LEU A 118 1.39 -38.39 -3.72
CA LEU A 118 0.98 -39.55 -4.53
C LEU A 118 -0.47 -39.97 -4.26
N THR A 119 -1.20 -40.50 -5.27
CA THR A 119 -1.59 -41.92 -5.47
C THR A 119 -2.70 -42.03 -6.54
N ASP A 120 -2.93 -43.24 -7.06
CA ASP A 120 -3.79 -43.54 -8.20
C ASP A 120 -5.28 -43.35 -7.89
N LEU A 121 -5.92 -42.25 -8.34
CA LEU A 121 -7.36 -42.03 -8.15
C LEU A 121 -8.06 -41.17 -9.21
N PHE A 122 -9.33 -41.55 -9.42
CA PHE A 122 -10.46 -40.94 -10.14
C PHE A 122 -10.84 -41.50 -11.51
N LYS A 123 -12.16 -41.48 -11.74
CA LYS A 123 -12.86 -41.67 -13.02
C LYS A 123 -13.91 -40.57 -13.21
N ASN A 124 -13.73 -39.40 -12.60
CA ASN A 124 -14.68 -38.28 -12.68
C ASN A 124 -14.27 -37.28 -13.77
N LYS A 125 -15.26 -36.67 -14.40
CA LYS A 125 -15.07 -35.66 -15.46
C LYS A 125 -14.74 -34.31 -14.82
N ILE A 126 -13.46 -34.01 -14.62
CA ILE A 126 -13.01 -32.67 -14.20
C ILE A 126 -12.86 -31.80 -15.44
N LEU A 127 -13.35 -30.54 -15.36
CA LEU A 127 -13.26 -29.56 -16.44
C LEU A 127 -12.08 -28.58 -16.23
N SER A 128 -11.72 -28.28 -14.98
CA SER A 128 -10.67 -27.33 -14.61
C SER A 128 -9.70 -27.88 -13.56
N LEU A 129 -8.39 -27.76 -13.80
CA LEU A 129 -7.34 -28.20 -12.88
C LEU A 129 -6.30 -27.10 -12.66
N THR A 130 -6.02 -26.73 -11.42
CA THR A 130 -4.92 -25.83 -11.05
C THR A 130 -3.89 -26.58 -10.19
N PHE A 131 -2.62 -26.46 -10.53
CA PHE A 131 -1.51 -27.13 -9.85
C PHE A 131 -0.48 -26.09 -9.39
N ASN A 132 -0.30 -25.93 -8.08
CA ASN A 132 0.64 -24.98 -7.48
C ASN A 132 1.82 -25.73 -6.80
N MET A 133 3.02 -25.56 -7.35
CA MET A 133 4.24 -26.25 -6.93
C MET A 133 5.18 -25.30 -6.19
N HIS A 134 5.55 -25.68 -4.96
CA HIS A 134 6.56 -24.99 -4.15
C HIS A 134 7.62 -26.02 -3.72
N GLU A 135 8.81 -26.01 -4.33
CA GLU A 135 9.96 -26.77 -3.83
C GLU A 135 10.66 -26.01 -2.68
N LYS A 136 11.05 -26.74 -1.63
CA LYS A 136 12.01 -26.27 -0.63
C LYS A 136 13.44 -26.42 -1.17
N GLU A 137 14.32 -25.48 -0.83
CA GLU A 137 15.73 -25.39 -1.29
C GLU A 137 16.63 -26.59 -0.93
N ASN A 138 16.15 -27.59 -0.20
CA ASN A 138 16.95 -28.74 0.20
C ASN A 138 16.74 -29.89 -0.79
N GLY A 139 17.74 -30.09 -1.65
CA GLY A 139 17.81 -31.16 -2.66
C GLY A 139 17.24 -32.49 -2.16
N GLY A 140 16.02 -32.77 -2.59
CA GLY A 140 15.21 -33.88 -2.12
C GLY A 140 14.07 -34.12 -3.08
N GLU A 141 14.29 -35.15 -3.90
CA GLU A 141 13.33 -35.86 -4.75
C GLU A 141 13.01 -35.28 -6.13
N LEU A 142 13.51 -36.05 -7.10
CA LEU A 142 13.25 -36.11 -8.53
C LEU A 142 11.75 -36.32 -8.87
N PHE A 143 10.87 -35.46 -8.38
CA PHE A 143 9.44 -35.73 -8.31
C PHE A 143 8.59 -34.53 -8.78
N ASN A 144 8.27 -34.53 -10.07
CA ASN A 144 7.21 -33.69 -10.64
C ASN A 144 6.66 -34.24 -11.95
N ALA A 145 7.52 -34.90 -12.75
CA ALA A 145 7.14 -35.39 -14.07
C ALA A 145 6.10 -36.55 -14.06
N ILE A 146 6.30 -37.50 -13.15
CA ILE A 146 5.56 -38.77 -13.15
C ILE A 146 4.19 -38.61 -12.49
N ILE A 147 4.07 -37.83 -11.41
CA ILE A 147 2.78 -37.54 -10.77
C ILE A 147 1.84 -36.86 -11.76
N PHE A 148 2.34 -35.81 -12.43
CA PHE A 148 1.55 -35.02 -13.33
C PHE A 148 1.07 -35.82 -14.55
N GLN A 149 1.90 -36.72 -15.09
CA GLN A 149 1.49 -37.68 -16.12
C GLN A 149 0.32 -38.57 -15.67
N ARG A 150 0.33 -39.04 -14.42
CA ARG A 150 -0.76 -39.86 -13.89
C ARG A 150 -2.04 -39.05 -13.72
N ILE A 151 -1.95 -37.86 -13.13
CA ILE A 151 -3.09 -36.95 -12.92
C ILE A 151 -3.76 -36.60 -14.26
N ILE A 152 -2.99 -36.26 -15.30
CA ILE A 152 -3.57 -35.92 -16.60
C ILE A 152 -4.20 -37.13 -17.30
N LYS A 153 -3.58 -38.31 -17.23
CA LYS A 153 -4.16 -39.54 -17.82
C LYS A 153 -5.56 -39.83 -17.30
N ILE A 154 -5.85 -39.40 -16.08
CA ILE A 154 -7.12 -39.63 -15.41
C ILE A 154 -8.21 -38.65 -15.91
N PHE A 155 -7.84 -37.45 -16.35
CA PHE A 155 -8.78 -36.39 -16.74
C PHE A 155 -8.89 -36.24 -18.27
N THR A 156 -9.62 -37.16 -18.90
CA THR A 156 -9.88 -37.14 -20.36
C THR A 156 -10.81 -36.01 -20.82
N SER A 157 -11.55 -35.38 -19.91
CA SER A 157 -12.49 -34.27 -20.18
C SER A 157 -11.96 -32.88 -19.81
N LEU A 158 -10.68 -32.76 -19.46
CA LEU A 158 -10.11 -31.51 -18.98
C LEU A 158 -10.20 -30.42 -20.07
N GLN A 159 -10.75 -29.25 -19.73
CA GLN A 159 -10.88 -28.09 -20.63
C GLN A 159 -9.96 -26.94 -20.23
N TYR A 160 -9.65 -26.78 -18.93
CA TYR A 160 -8.77 -25.76 -18.39
C TYR A 160 -7.66 -26.38 -17.52
N LEU A 161 -6.43 -25.93 -17.70
CA LEU A 161 -5.27 -26.36 -16.90
C LEU A 161 -4.41 -25.15 -16.53
N ASN A 162 -4.12 -24.96 -15.24
CA ASN A 162 -3.20 -23.93 -14.76
C ASN A 162 -2.03 -24.55 -13.98
N LEU A 163 -0.80 -24.27 -14.41
CA LEU A 163 0.43 -24.78 -13.82
C LEU A 163 1.24 -23.61 -13.26
N CYS A 164 1.34 -23.53 -11.93
CA CYS A 164 2.09 -22.52 -11.22
C CYS A 164 3.27 -23.17 -10.48
N SER A 165 4.49 -22.66 -10.67
CA SER A 165 5.67 -23.15 -9.95
C SER A 165 6.52 -21.97 -9.46
N SER A 166 6.84 -21.92 -8.16
CA SER A 166 7.64 -20.83 -7.57
C SER A 166 9.16 -21.12 -7.53
N SER A 167 9.58 -22.36 -7.78
CA SER A 167 10.97 -22.80 -7.66
C SER A 167 11.37 -23.70 -8.83
N ILE A 168 12.29 -23.17 -9.63
CA ILE A 168 13.42 -23.84 -10.29
C ILE A 168 13.14 -25.17 -11.04
N TRP A 169 12.94 -25.06 -12.36
CA TRP A 169 13.11 -26.19 -13.28
C TRP A 169 14.57 -26.27 -13.76
N TYR A 170 15.51 -26.72 -12.92
CA TYR A 170 16.92 -26.87 -13.34
C TYR A 170 17.19 -28.15 -14.16
N SER A 171 16.26 -29.12 -14.23
CA SER A 171 16.51 -30.35 -14.99
C SER A 171 15.83 -30.34 -16.36
N ARG A 172 16.65 -30.46 -17.42
CA ARG A 172 16.26 -30.65 -18.84
C ARG A 172 15.31 -31.85 -19.10
N ILE A 173 15.00 -32.67 -18.10
CA ILE A 173 14.45 -34.02 -18.27
C ILE A 173 12.91 -34.07 -18.22
N SER A 174 12.23 -33.00 -17.82
CA SER A 174 10.90 -33.14 -17.24
C SER A 174 9.73 -32.61 -18.07
N LEU A 175 9.80 -32.37 -19.40
CA LEU A 175 8.62 -31.87 -20.16
C LEU A 175 8.25 -32.68 -21.40
N ASN A 176 9.25 -33.23 -22.07
CA ASN A 176 9.08 -34.11 -23.23
C ASN A 176 8.19 -35.34 -22.96
N ALA A 177 8.20 -35.82 -21.72
CA ALA A 177 7.42 -36.98 -21.29
C ALA A 177 5.95 -36.62 -20.99
N PHE A 178 5.63 -35.37 -20.63
CA PHE A 178 4.26 -34.91 -20.36
C PHE A 178 3.37 -34.91 -21.59
N THR A 179 3.94 -34.38 -22.66
CA THR A 179 3.23 -33.92 -23.84
C THR A 179 2.68 -35.07 -24.66
N LYS A 180 3.20 -36.31 -24.53
CA LYS A 180 2.63 -37.52 -25.16
C LYS A 180 1.26 -37.92 -24.59
N ASP A 181 1.03 -37.72 -23.30
CA ASP A 181 -0.19 -38.18 -22.61
C ASP A 181 -1.28 -37.09 -22.58
N LEU A 182 -0.89 -35.82 -22.72
CA LEU A 182 -1.79 -34.67 -22.88
C LEU A 182 -2.48 -34.61 -24.25
N ALA A 183 -1.93 -35.28 -25.26
CA ALA A 183 -2.40 -35.21 -26.64
C ALA A 183 -3.82 -35.76 -26.86
N SER A 184 -4.34 -36.55 -25.91
CA SER A 184 -5.69 -37.14 -25.94
C SER A 184 -6.73 -36.35 -25.15
N THR A 185 -6.41 -35.16 -24.62
CA THR A 185 -7.31 -34.36 -23.77
C THR A 185 -8.09 -33.31 -24.57
N THR A 186 -9.28 -32.93 -24.11
CA THR A 186 -10.13 -31.86 -24.69
C THR A 186 -9.71 -30.45 -24.24
N LEU A 187 -8.41 -30.23 -24.02
CA LEU A 187 -7.91 -29.02 -23.39
C LEU A 187 -8.11 -27.80 -24.30
N LEU A 188 -8.88 -26.83 -23.82
CA LEU A 188 -9.19 -25.57 -24.52
C LEU A 188 -8.34 -24.41 -24.02
N GLU A 189 -7.95 -24.42 -22.74
CA GLU A 189 -7.23 -23.34 -22.08
C GLU A 189 -6.08 -23.86 -21.20
N LEU A 190 -4.90 -23.27 -21.36
CA LEU A 190 -3.69 -23.66 -20.64
C LEU A 190 -2.98 -22.42 -20.10
N HIS A 191 -2.70 -22.40 -18.81
CA HIS A 191 -1.92 -21.37 -18.11
C HIS A 191 -0.68 -22.03 -17.52
N VAL A 192 0.49 -21.42 -17.75
CA VAL A 192 1.77 -22.00 -17.34
C VAL A 192 2.68 -20.91 -16.79
N THR A 193 3.25 -21.15 -15.62
CA THR A 193 4.32 -20.36 -15.03
C THR A 193 5.59 -21.20 -14.95
N VAL A 194 6.63 -20.84 -15.71
CA VAL A 194 7.89 -21.59 -15.83
C VAL A 194 9.11 -20.69 -15.64
N ASN A 195 10.26 -21.29 -15.33
CA ASN A 195 11.50 -20.53 -15.20
C ASN A 195 12.22 -20.29 -16.54
N ASN A 196 12.18 -21.25 -17.46
CA ASN A 196 12.88 -21.16 -18.76
C ASN A 196 11.87 -21.31 -19.90
N PHE A 197 11.96 -20.46 -20.91
CA PHE A 197 11.11 -20.49 -22.10
C PHE A 197 11.18 -21.79 -22.90
N ASP A 198 12.31 -22.51 -22.91
CA ASP A 198 12.46 -23.81 -23.57
C ASP A 198 11.41 -24.82 -23.10
N ASN A 199 11.05 -24.75 -21.83
CA ASN A 199 10.05 -25.59 -21.22
C ASN A 199 8.65 -25.36 -21.83
N CYS A 200 8.34 -24.13 -22.23
CA CYS A 200 7.11 -23.81 -22.95
C CYS A 200 7.11 -24.36 -24.38
N LEU A 201 8.25 -24.31 -25.07
CA LEU A 201 8.33 -24.80 -26.46
C LEU A 201 8.01 -26.29 -26.57
N TYR A 202 8.35 -27.08 -25.55
CA TYR A 202 7.94 -28.49 -25.48
C TYR A 202 6.43 -28.68 -25.43
N LEU A 203 5.71 -27.81 -24.69
CA LEU A 203 4.25 -27.86 -24.63
C LEU A 203 3.63 -27.51 -25.98
N LEU A 204 4.30 -26.71 -26.81
CA LEU A 204 3.79 -26.24 -28.09
C LEU A 204 4.10 -27.14 -29.28
N ASP A 205 4.73 -28.29 -29.04
CA ASP A 205 5.17 -29.25 -30.07
C ASP A 205 4.02 -30.13 -30.61
N GLY A 206 2.97 -29.49 -31.18
CA GLY A 206 1.93 -30.14 -32.02
C GLY A 206 0.89 -31.01 -31.32
N ARG A 207 0.99 -31.19 -30.00
CA ARG A 207 0.17 -32.19 -29.28
C ARG A 207 -1.14 -31.65 -28.71
N PHE A 208 -1.36 -30.34 -28.71
CA PHE A 208 -2.59 -29.72 -28.20
C PHE A 208 -3.44 -29.11 -29.32
N ASN A 209 -3.93 -29.96 -30.21
CA ASN A 209 -4.66 -29.49 -31.39
C ASN A 209 -5.98 -28.79 -31.06
N GLN A 210 -6.56 -28.93 -29.86
CA GLN A 210 -7.82 -28.27 -29.46
C GLN A 210 -7.62 -26.99 -28.64
N LEU A 211 -6.37 -26.61 -28.34
CA LEU A 211 -6.07 -25.47 -27.48
C LEU A 211 -6.46 -24.16 -28.16
N HIS A 212 -7.36 -23.40 -27.53
CA HIS A 212 -7.81 -22.10 -27.98
C HIS A 212 -7.07 -20.96 -27.27
N THR A 213 -6.70 -21.15 -26.00
CA THR A 213 -6.12 -20.12 -25.14
C THR A 213 -4.85 -20.64 -24.49
N PHE A 214 -3.74 -19.92 -24.65
CA PHE A 214 -2.47 -20.28 -24.00
C PHE A 214 -1.82 -19.07 -23.31
N TYR A 215 -1.66 -19.14 -22.00
CA TYR A 215 -1.02 -18.12 -21.17
C TYR A 215 0.30 -18.65 -20.61
N VAL A 216 1.36 -17.88 -20.81
CA VAL A 216 2.72 -18.20 -20.37
C VAL A 216 3.25 -17.06 -19.52
N ASN A 217 3.66 -17.37 -18.30
CA ASN A 217 4.49 -16.53 -17.45
C ASN A 217 5.87 -17.17 -17.33
N VAL A 218 6.91 -16.51 -17.79
CA VAL A 218 8.27 -17.05 -17.83
C VAL A 218 9.26 -16.15 -17.10
N ALA A 219 10.03 -16.75 -16.20
CA ALA A 219 11.06 -16.02 -15.46
C ALA A 219 12.21 -15.59 -16.39
N ASP A 220 12.68 -16.44 -17.30
CA ASP A 220 13.80 -16.15 -18.19
C ASP A 220 13.58 -16.67 -19.63
N ILE A 221 13.89 -15.81 -20.61
CA ILE A 221 13.83 -16.11 -22.05
C ILE A 221 15.28 -16.02 -22.58
N GLN A 222 16.05 -17.09 -22.46
CA GLN A 222 17.40 -17.14 -23.07
C GLN A 222 17.35 -17.78 -24.46
N SER A 223 18.40 -17.56 -25.26
CA SER A 223 18.56 -18.23 -26.56
C SER A 223 18.54 -19.75 -26.39
N SER A 224 17.51 -20.40 -26.91
CA SER A 224 17.39 -21.86 -26.86
C SER A 224 18.46 -22.50 -27.74
N GLN A 225 18.97 -23.66 -27.32
CA GLN A 225 19.69 -24.56 -28.24
C GLN A 225 18.74 -25.33 -29.17
N LYS A 226 17.42 -25.23 -28.94
CA LYS A 226 16.39 -25.95 -29.71
C LYS A 226 15.73 -25.04 -30.73
N THR A 227 15.98 -25.35 -31.99
CA THR A 227 15.38 -24.66 -33.14
C THR A 227 13.86 -24.84 -33.12
N ILE A 228 13.13 -23.72 -33.11
CA ILE A 228 11.67 -23.64 -33.34
C ILE A 228 11.26 -24.33 -34.65
N ASN A 229 12.23 -24.56 -35.55
CA ASN A 229 12.07 -25.18 -36.86
C ASN A 229 11.31 -26.52 -36.87
N ASN A 230 11.35 -27.30 -35.77
CA ASN A 230 10.73 -28.63 -35.71
C ASN A 230 9.33 -28.68 -35.07
N MET A 231 8.76 -27.56 -34.60
CA MET A 231 7.40 -27.57 -34.03
C MET A 231 6.33 -27.62 -35.12
N GLU A 232 5.19 -28.27 -34.86
CA GLU A 232 3.99 -28.19 -35.71
C GLU A 232 3.22 -26.88 -35.46
N ASN A 233 2.38 -26.46 -36.41
CA ASN A 233 1.53 -25.28 -36.26
C ASN A 233 0.40 -25.54 -35.24
N LEU A 234 -0.07 -24.49 -34.54
CA LEU A 234 -1.21 -24.55 -33.61
C LEU A 234 -2.45 -23.91 -34.25
N PRO A 235 -3.16 -24.62 -35.15
CA PRO A 235 -4.18 -24.00 -35.99
C PRO A 235 -5.42 -23.52 -35.22
N ASN A 236 -5.70 -24.06 -34.04
CA ASN A 236 -6.89 -23.71 -33.25
C ASN A 236 -6.62 -22.67 -32.16
N LEU A 237 -5.36 -22.27 -31.97
CA LEU A 237 -5.00 -21.27 -30.96
C LEU A 237 -5.50 -19.89 -31.41
N LYS A 238 -6.38 -19.31 -30.60
CA LYS A 238 -7.01 -17.99 -30.81
C LYS A 238 -6.45 -16.93 -29.89
N TYR A 239 -6.00 -17.29 -28.70
CA TYR A 239 -5.42 -16.39 -27.71
C TYR A 239 -4.05 -16.90 -27.27
N PHE A 240 -3.04 -16.04 -27.35
CA PHE A 240 -1.72 -16.32 -26.80
C PHE A 240 -1.25 -15.16 -25.93
N SER A 241 -0.73 -15.47 -24.75
CA SER A 241 -0.13 -14.50 -23.85
C SER A 241 1.24 -14.98 -23.39
N LEU A 242 2.25 -14.12 -23.50
CA LEU A 242 3.59 -14.33 -22.98
C LEU A 242 3.97 -13.16 -22.07
N TYR A 243 4.24 -13.45 -20.82
CA TYR A 243 4.71 -12.50 -19.82
C TYR A 243 6.11 -12.90 -19.35
N SER A 244 7.06 -11.98 -19.42
CA SER A 244 8.36 -12.09 -18.79
C SER A 244 8.83 -10.73 -18.27
N ASN A 245 9.31 -10.71 -17.03
CA ASN A 245 9.81 -9.50 -16.40
C ASN A 245 11.35 -9.35 -16.51
N VAL A 246 12.02 -10.33 -17.11
CA VAL A 246 13.47 -10.35 -17.34
C VAL A 246 13.81 -9.85 -18.74
N VAL A 247 14.99 -9.26 -18.89
CA VAL A 247 15.49 -8.73 -20.15
C VAL A 247 16.01 -9.88 -21.02
N THR A 248 15.55 -9.98 -22.27
CA THR A 248 15.94 -11.02 -23.23
C THR A 248 16.54 -10.43 -24.51
N SER A 249 17.52 -11.12 -25.08
CA SER A 249 18.04 -10.87 -26.44
C SER A 249 17.46 -11.85 -27.48
N ALA A 250 16.58 -12.75 -27.07
CA ALA A 250 16.06 -13.84 -27.90
C ALA A 250 14.77 -13.47 -28.66
N TYR A 251 14.48 -12.18 -28.82
CA TYR A 251 13.26 -11.72 -29.49
C TYR A 251 13.18 -12.19 -30.95
N ASP A 252 14.20 -11.87 -31.75
CA ASP A 252 14.27 -12.26 -33.17
C ASP A 252 14.49 -13.77 -33.34
N GLY A 253 15.26 -14.38 -32.44
CA GLY A 253 15.61 -15.79 -32.51
C GLY A 253 14.50 -16.74 -32.05
N LEU A 254 13.64 -16.32 -31.12
CA LEU A 254 12.63 -17.19 -30.49
C LEU A 254 11.22 -16.63 -30.51
N ILE A 255 11.01 -15.40 -30.05
CA ILE A 255 9.65 -14.86 -29.87
C ILE A 255 8.99 -14.65 -31.24
N VAL A 256 9.67 -13.98 -32.17
CA VAL A 256 9.15 -13.70 -33.52
C VAL A 256 8.84 -14.99 -34.29
N PRO A 257 9.75 -15.98 -34.40
CA PRO A 257 9.45 -17.24 -35.09
C PRO A 257 8.31 -18.04 -34.44
N LEU A 258 8.17 -18.00 -33.11
CA LEU A 258 7.08 -18.68 -32.41
C LEU A 258 5.73 -18.04 -32.75
N VAL A 259 5.64 -16.72 -32.58
CA VAL A 259 4.43 -15.92 -32.83
C VAL A 259 3.99 -16.08 -34.29
N ASN A 260 4.92 -16.06 -35.24
CA ASN A 260 4.62 -16.26 -36.68
C ASN A 260 4.04 -17.63 -37.05
N ARG A 261 4.17 -18.64 -36.19
CA ARG A 261 3.53 -19.96 -36.40
C ARG A 261 2.08 -20.00 -35.93
N MET A 262 1.64 -19.01 -35.17
CA MET A 262 0.30 -18.91 -34.60
C MET A 262 -0.62 -18.08 -35.52
N ILE A 263 -0.76 -18.51 -36.78
CA ILE A 263 -1.42 -17.76 -37.87
C ILE A 263 -2.91 -17.45 -37.66
N ASN A 264 -3.58 -18.18 -36.75
CA ASN A 264 -5.01 -18.06 -36.49
C ASN A 264 -5.33 -17.28 -35.20
N LEU A 265 -4.34 -16.65 -34.57
CA LEU A 265 -4.57 -15.84 -33.38
C LEU A 265 -5.53 -14.69 -33.66
N GLU A 266 -6.53 -14.56 -32.79
CA GLU A 266 -7.45 -13.44 -32.71
C GLU A 266 -6.96 -12.42 -31.65
N GLU A 267 -6.26 -12.89 -30.62
CA GLU A 267 -5.69 -12.06 -29.55
C GLU A 267 -4.25 -12.46 -29.22
N LEU A 268 -3.38 -11.46 -29.09
CA LEU A 268 -1.96 -11.63 -28.73
C LEU A 268 -1.59 -10.66 -27.60
N SER A 269 -1.07 -11.20 -26.51
CA SER A 269 -0.57 -10.44 -25.36
C SER A 269 0.92 -10.72 -25.16
N LEU A 270 1.79 -9.76 -25.39
CA LEU A 270 3.24 -9.89 -25.19
C LEU A 270 3.71 -8.83 -24.20
N TYR A 271 4.18 -9.29 -23.05
CA TYR A 271 4.85 -8.48 -22.03
C TYR A 271 6.28 -8.99 -21.92
N VAL A 272 7.24 -8.36 -22.61
CA VAL A 272 8.64 -8.78 -22.61
C VAL A 272 9.57 -7.58 -22.59
N LYS A 273 10.71 -7.69 -21.90
CA LYS A 273 11.77 -6.68 -21.95
C LYS A 273 12.84 -7.18 -22.90
N ILE A 274 13.13 -6.44 -23.96
CA ILE A 274 14.13 -6.79 -24.96
C ILE A 274 15.36 -5.91 -24.77
N CYS A 275 16.55 -6.49 -24.82
CA CYS A 275 17.78 -5.74 -25.01
C CYS A 275 18.47 -6.28 -26.26
N ASP A 276 18.50 -5.46 -27.31
CA ASP A 276 19.24 -5.74 -28.53
C ASP A 276 20.19 -4.57 -28.80
N ILE A 277 21.47 -4.89 -28.97
CA ILE A 277 22.54 -3.91 -29.19
C ILE A 277 22.47 -3.39 -30.63
N ASN A 278 21.93 -4.16 -31.57
CA ASN A 278 22.03 -3.90 -33.00
C ASN A 278 20.73 -3.36 -33.62
N ARG A 279 19.60 -3.41 -32.91
CA ARG A 279 18.29 -3.07 -33.49
C ARG A 279 17.26 -2.59 -32.47
N PHE A 280 16.52 -1.54 -32.80
CA PHE A 280 15.36 -1.07 -32.05
C PHE A 280 14.10 -1.75 -32.61
N VAL A 281 13.24 -2.29 -31.74
CA VAL A 281 11.92 -2.83 -32.15
C VAL A 281 10.98 -1.65 -32.37
N ASP A 282 10.97 -1.14 -33.60
CA ASP A 282 10.12 -0.04 -34.05
C ASP A 282 8.78 -0.54 -34.63
N GLY A 283 7.92 0.39 -35.03
CA GLY A 283 6.66 0.05 -35.69
C GLY A 283 6.85 -0.77 -36.97
N ASN A 284 7.88 -0.48 -37.78
CA ASN A 284 8.15 -1.22 -39.00
C ASN A 284 8.56 -2.67 -38.73
N ASP A 285 9.36 -2.92 -37.70
CA ASP A 285 9.71 -4.25 -37.22
C ASP A 285 8.45 -5.03 -36.84
N LEU A 286 7.58 -4.41 -36.04
CA LEU A 286 6.32 -5.04 -35.63
C LEU A 286 5.39 -5.31 -36.80
N LYS A 287 5.29 -4.39 -37.76
CA LYS A 287 4.53 -4.58 -38.99
C LYS A 287 5.04 -5.81 -39.73
N LYS A 288 6.35 -5.85 -39.98
CA LYS A 288 7.01 -6.89 -40.77
C LYS A 288 6.98 -8.26 -40.09
N ASN A 289 7.29 -8.29 -38.79
CA ASN A 289 7.58 -9.52 -38.06
C ASN A 289 6.38 -10.09 -37.30
N ILE A 290 5.34 -9.30 -37.03
CA ILE A 290 4.14 -9.76 -36.32
C ILE A 290 2.88 -9.48 -37.16
N LEU A 291 2.58 -8.22 -37.47
CA LEU A 291 1.27 -7.85 -38.03
C LEU A 291 1.02 -8.46 -39.42
N ASN A 292 2.02 -8.41 -40.31
CA ASN A 292 1.89 -8.95 -41.68
C ASN A 292 1.59 -10.45 -41.71
N ASN A 293 1.99 -11.20 -40.67
CA ASN A 293 1.82 -12.65 -40.59
C ASN A 293 0.53 -13.05 -39.84
N MET A 294 -0.19 -12.09 -39.26
CA MET A 294 -1.34 -12.33 -38.37
C MET A 294 -2.64 -11.71 -38.87
N SER A 295 -3.11 -12.19 -40.02
CA SER A 295 -4.32 -11.67 -40.70
C SER A 295 -5.62 -11.71 -39.89
N ARG A 296 -5.69 -12.49 -38.80
CA ARG A 296 -6.89 -12.66 -37.96
C ARG A 296 -6.83 -11.92 -36.63
N LEU A 297 -5.73 -11.23 -36.33
CA LEU A 297 -5.52 -10.57 -35.05
C LEU A 297 -6.47 -9.38 -34.90
N LYS A 298 -7.28 -9.39 -33.85
CA LYS A 298 -8.27 -8.34 -33.52
C LYS A 298 -7.84 -7.50 -32.32
N LYS A 299 -6.99 -8.06 -31.46
CA LYS A 299 -6.51 -7.40 -30.24
C LYS A 299 -5.05 -7.73 -30.00
N LEU A 300 -4.27 -6.68 -29.76
CA LEU A 300 -2.84 -6.77 -29.52
C LEU A 300 -2.50 -5.99 -28.25
N GLN A 301 -2.11 -6.68 -27.19
CA GLN A 301 -1.59 -6.08 -25.96
C GLN A 301 -0.08 -6.29 -25.96
N PHE A 302 0.70 -5.22 -26.16
CA PHE A 302 2.08 -5.39 -26.60
C PHE A 302 3.07 -4.55 -25.81
N TYR A 303 3.24 -4.87 -24.54
CA TYR A 303 4.23 -4.21 -23.70
C TYR A 303 5.63 -4.76 -23.99
N ILE A 304 6.29 -4.20 -25.01
CA ILE A 304 7.68 -4.46 -25.30
C ILE A 304 8.53 -3.29 -24.90
N ARG A 305 9.37 -3.50 -23.89
CA ARG A 305 10.44 -2.56 -23.58
C ARG A 305 11.69 -2.97 -24.35
N SER A 306 11.91 -2.39 -25.52
CA SER A 306 13.19 -2.52 -26.23
C SER A 306 14.18 -1.50 -25.68
N THR A 307 15.32 -1.92 -25.14
CA THR A 307 16.44 -1.05 -24.78
C THR A 307 17.61 -1.31 -25.72
N THR A 308 17.96 -0.33 -26.55
CA THR A 308 19.16 -0.37 -27.40
C THR A 308 20.34 0.32 -26.70
N GLY A 309 21.58 -0.13 -26.89
CA GLY A 309 22.75 0.67 -26.57
C GLY A 309 23.19 1.44 -27.82
N VAL A 310 23.31 2.76 -27.76
CA VAL A 310 23.69 3.57 -28.94
C VAL A 310 25.13 3.23 -29.36
N LEU A 311 25.26 2.43 -30.41
CA LEU A 311 26.44 2.47 -31.28
C LEU A 311 26.14 3.08 -32.66
N SER A 312 24.88 3.40 -32.99
CA SER A 312 24.58 4.24 -34.16
C SER A 312 23.27 5.00 -34.02
N GLN A 313 23.32 6.32 -34.17
CA GLN A 313 22.20 7.28 -34.03
C GLN A 313 21.13 7.20 -35.15
N ILE A 314 21.03 6.11 -35.92
CA ILE A 314 20.47 6.26 -37.27
C ILE A 314 18.95 6.08 -37.36
N ASN A 315 18.24 5.36 -36.48
CA ASN A 315 16.80 5.09 -36.70
C ASN A 315 15.97 4.98 -35.41
N ILE A 316 15.76 6.08 -34.67
CA ILE A 316 14.71 6.11 -33.64
C ILE A 316 13.41 6.60 -34.32
N PRO A 317 12.36 5.77 -34.41
CA PRO A 317 11.09 6.18 -35.02
C PRO A 317 10.40 7.26 -34.19
N SER A 318 9.67 8.15 -34.85
CA SER A 318 8.80 9.11 -34.16
C SER A 318 7.56 8.42 -33.59
N ASN A 319 6.86 9.09 -32.65
CA ASN A 319 5.56 8.61 -32.18
C ASN A 319 4.57 8.43 -33.34
N GLU A 320 4.63 9.31 -34.34
CA GLU A 320 3.77 9.26 -35.52
C GLU A 320 4.06 8.02 -36.37
N ASP A 321 5.34 7.68 -36.58
CA ASP A 321 5.73 6.47 -37.34
C ASP A 321 5.22 5.18 -36.69
N ILE A 322 5.25 5.12 -35.35
CA ILE A 322 4.74 3.96 -34.61
C ILE A 322 3.22 3.94 -34.62
N GLN A 323 2.55 5.09 -34.49
CA GLN A 323 1.09 5.12 -34.62
C GLN A 323 0.64 4.71 -36.02
N TYR A 324 1.32 5.18 -37.06
CA TYR A 324 1.02 4.85 -38.46
C TYR A 324 1.11 3.36 -38.75
N THR A 325 2.01 2.66 -38.07
CA THR A 325 2.14 1.20 -38.14
C THR A 325 0.84 0.48 -37.79
N PHE A 326 0.07 1.01 -36.84
CA PHE A 326 -1.16 0.40 -36.33
C PHE A 326 -2.44 0.96 -36.97
N ASN A 327 -2.35 1.86 -37.94
CA ASN A 327 -3.52 2.44 -38.63
C ASN A 327 -4.38 1.39 -39.36
N ASP A 328 -3.75 0.33 -39.87
CA ASP A 328 -4.42 -0.78 -40.55
C ASP A 328 -5.14 -1.73 -39.57
N PHE A 329 -4.91 -1.57 -38.26
CA PHE A 329 -5.56 -2.35 -37.22
C PHE A 329 -6.89 -1.69 -36.88
N HIS A 330 -8.01 -2.35 -37.19
CA HIS A 330 -9.38 -1.83 -36.98
C HIS A 330 -9.76 -1.46 -35.53
N ASN A 331 -8.83 -1.60 -34.60
CA ASN A 331 -8.96 -1.29 -33.19
C ASN A 331 -8.21 0.02 -32.92
N ASN A 332 -8.86 1.17 -33.19
CA ASN A 332 -8.35 2.56 -33.01
C ASN A 332 -8.06 2.94 -31.54
N HIS A 333 -7.80 1.95 -30.69
CA HIS A 333 -7.60 2.04 -29.26
C HIS A 333 -6.14 1.73 -28.88
N ILE A 334 -5.22 1.74 -29.83
CA ILE A 334 -3.79 1.53 -29.59
C ILE A 334 -3.13 2.86 -29.24
N ILE A 335 -2.51 2.92 -28.06
CA ILE A 335 -1.60 4.00 -27.68
C ILE A 335 -0.18 3.51 -27.85
N SER A 336 0.65 4.34 -28.48
CA SER A 336 2.08 4.11 -28.58
C SER A 336 2.88 5.40 -28.50
N TYR A 337 4.08 5.30 -27.96
CA TYR A 337 5.07 6.38 -27.93
C TYR A 337 6.48 5.82 -27.67
N VAL A 338 7.50 6.62 -27.99
CA VAL A 338 8.91 6.31 -27.75
C VAL A 338 9.51 7.28 -26.75
N ASP A 339 10.36 6.72 -25.92
CA ASP A 339 11.25 7.42 -25.02
C ASP A 339 12.68 7.21 -25.47
N TYR A 340 13.48 8.26 -25.37
CA TYR A 340 14.92 8.20 -25.58
C TYR A 340 15.62 8.81 -24.37
N PHE A 341 16.65 8.10 -23.91
CA PHE A 341 17.43 8.41 -22.73
C PHE A 341 18.86 8.77 -23.17
N THR A 342 19.21 10.05 -23.15
CA THR A 342 20.53 10.60 -23.49
C THR A 342 21.64 10.11 -22.56
N ASP A 343 21.39 10.02 -21.25
CA ASP A 343 22.41 9.71 -20.23
C ASP A 343 22.85 8.24 -20.35
N THR A 344 21.92 7.36 -20.75
CA THR A 344 22.19 5.93 -20.90
C THR A 344 22.32 5.47 -22.34
N GLN A 345 22.12 6.38 -23.30
CA GLN A 345 22.10 6.05 -24.72
C GLN A 345 21.15 4.89 -25.02
N ARG A 346 19.92 4.97 -24.48
CA ARG A 346 18.90 3.91 -24.61
C ARG A 346 17.57 4.45 -25.13
N GLY A 347 16.96 3.76 -26.07
CA GLY A 347 15.54 3.95 -26.41
C GLY A 347 14.63 3.07 -25.55
N GLN A 348 13.34 3.40 -25.46
CA GLN A 348 12.26 2.53 -25.02
C GLN A 348 11.01 2.82 -25.84
N CYS A 349 10.47 1.81 -26.52
CA CYS A 349 9.16 1.89 -27.16
C CYS A 349 8.07 1.44 -26.15
N HIS A 350 6.90 2.07 -26.15
CA HIS A 350 5.71 1.61 -25.43
C HIS A 350 4.56 1.51 -26.41
N ILE A 351 3.87 0.36 -26.43
CA ILE A 351 2.74 0.10 -27.34
C ILE A 351 1.70 -0.72 -26.57
N TYR A 352 0.43 -0.37 -26.62
CA TYR A 352 -0.64 -1.17 -26.00
C TYR A 352 -2.01 -0.77 -26.52
N SER A 353 -2.99 -1.67 -26.45
CA SER A 353 -4.40 -1.41 -26.79
C SER A 353 -5.27 -1.19 -25.54
N TYR A 354 -6.33 -0.38 -25.67
CA TYR A 354 -7.38 -0.31 -24.66
C TYR A 354 -8.37 -1.49 -24.76
N PRO A 355 -8.91 -1.95 -23.61
CA PRO A 355 -8.50 -1.57 -22.25
C PRO A 355 -7.14 -2.18 -21.89
N TYR A 356 -6.25 -1.38 -21.29
CA TYR A 356 -5.02 -1.90 -20.69
C TYR A 356 -5.39 -2.75 -19.48
N THR A 357 -5.04 -4.04 -19.51
CA THR A 357 -5.50 -5.05 -18.54
C THR A 357 -4.50 -5.34 -17.43
N LEU A 358 -3.23 -4.92 -17.57
CA LEU A 358 -2.22 -5.19 -16.56
C LEU A 358 -2.44 -4.27 -15.34
N ASN A 359 -2.10 -4.80 -14.18
CA ASN A 359 -2.21 -4.10 -12.90
C ASN A 359 -1.03 -3.16 -12.61
N GLU A 360 0.06 -3.26 -13.37
CA GLU A 360 1.25 -2.42 -13.25
C GLU A 360 1.59 -1.70 -14.57
N TYR A 361 2.11 -0.47 -14.47
CA TYR A 361 2.66 0.29 -15.60
C TYR A 361 3.96 0.98 -15.18
N CYS A 362 5.10 0.47 -15.65
CA CYS A 362 6.43 0.87 -15.19
C CYS A 362 7.12 1.85 -16.16
N LYS A 363 7.92 2.76 -15.60
CA LYS A 363 8.75 3.75 -16.31
C LYS A 363 7.95 4.64 -17.28
N ILE A 364 6.93 5.27 -16.73
CA ILE A 364 6.17 6.32 -17.42
C ILE A 364 7.03 7.59 -17.45
N THR A 365 7.16 8.20 -18.63
CA THR A 365 7.96 9.39 -18.90
C THR A 365 7.07 10.59 -19.21
N ASN A 366 7.64 11.77 -19.43
CA ASN A 366 6.90 12.96 -19.88
C ASN A 366 6.21 12.81 -21.25
N ASN A 367 6.61 11.82 -22.06
CA ASN A 367 5.98 11.55 -23.36
C ASN A 367 4.65 10.79 -23.22
N PHE A 368 4.28 10.38 -22.01
CA PHE A 368 3.02 9.70 -21.73
C PHE A 368 1.81 10.55 -22.19
N PRO A 369 1.01 10.06 -23.15
CA PRO A 369 -0.06 10.84 -23.77
C PRO A 369 -1.29 11.01 -22.87
N GLY A 370 -1.40 10.24 -21.78
CA GLY A 370 -2.57 10.19 -20.92
C GLY A 370 -3.58 9.12 -21.32
N GLY A 371 -4.80 9.23 -20.80
CA GLY A 371 -5.93 8.32 -21.07
C GLY A 371 -6.26 7.41 -19.87
N LEU A 372 -7.27 6.55 -19.97
CA LEU A 372 -7.90 5.95 -18.76
C LEU A 372 -7.50 4.49 -18.51
N TYR A 373 -6.75 4.24 -17.43
CA TYR A 373 -6.18 2.92 -17.08
C TYR A 373 -6.79 2.39 -15.78
N LYS A 374 -8.04 1.92 -15.84
CA LYS A 374 -8.80 1.48 -14.64
C LYS A 374 -8.20 0.24 -13.94
N CYS A 375 -7.49 -0.62 -14.67
CA CYS A 375 -6.91 -1.85 -14.11
C CYS A 375 -5.56 -1.61 -13.41
N VAL A 376 -4.89 -0.50 -13.71
CA VAL A 376 -3.55 -0.21 -13.20
C VAL A 376 -3.65 0.31 -11.77
N THR A 377 -2.99 -0.39 -10.86
CA THR A 377 -2.94 -0.06 -9.42
C THR A 377 -1.54 0.29 -8.95
N LYS A 378 -0.51 0.07 -9.77
CA LYS A 378 0.88 0.40 -9.45
C LYS A 378 1.59 1.01 -10.65
N ILE A 379 2.27 2.13 -10.44
CA ILE A 379 3.09 2.76 -11.48
C ILE A 379 4.46 3.18 -10.96
N SER A 380 5.43 3.25 -11.87
CA SER A 380 6.70 3.95 -11.63
C SER A 380 6.95 5.02 -12.70
N LEU A 381 7.44 6.17 -12.26
CA LEU A 381 7.71 7.35 -13.09
C LEU A 381 9.23 7.52 -13.21
N TYR A 382 9.74 7.65 -14.44
CA TYR A 382 11.16 7.90 -14.72
C TYR A 382 11.28 8.77 -15.96
N ASP A 383 12.10 9.82 -15.94
CA ASP A 383 12.48 10.61 -17.13
C ASP A 383 13.82 11.29 -16.83
N GLU A 384 14.59 11.59 -17.87
CA GLU A 384 15.82 12.39 -17.74
C GLU A 384 15.55 13.89 -17.66
N ARG A 385 14.32 14.29 -17.99
CA ARG A 385 13.77 15.63 -17.79
C ARG A 385 13.00 15.65 -16.47
N PRO A 386 12.86 16.82 -15.83
CA PRO A 386 12.04 16.93 -14.64
C PRO A 386 10.55 16.69 -14.91
N PHE A 387 9.82 16.30 -13.87
CA PHE A 387 8.37 16.17 -13.89
C PHE A 387 7.69 17.43 -13.35
N GLU A 388 6.94 18.13 -14.19
CA GLU A 388 6.24 19.34 -13.78
C GLU A 388 4.84 19.04 -13.22
N TYR A 389 4.23 20.02 -12.54
CA TYR A 389 2.91 19.87 -11.90
C TYR A 389 1.83 19.25 -12.82
N LYS A 390 1.77 19.71 -14.08
CA LYS A 390 0.81 19.20 -15.08
C LYS A 390 1.03 17.73 -15.43
N PHE A 391 2.26 17.22 -15.29
CA PHE A 391 2.53 15.80 -15.49
C PHE A 391 1.84 14.98 -14.40
N PHE A 392 2.00 15.34 -13.12
CA PHE A 392 1.34 14.65 -12.02
C PHE A 392 -0.19 14.74 -12.09
N LEU A 393 -0.74 15.85 -12.58
CA LEU A 393 -2.19 15.97 -12.86
C LEU A 393 -2.64 14.93 -13.90
N ARG A 394 -1.91 14.84 -15.02
CA ARG A 394 -2.19 13.86 -16.07
C ARG A 394 -2.06 12.42 -15.55
N ILE A 395 -1.09 12.14 -14.67
CA ILE A 395 -0.96 10.84 -14.00
C ILE A 395 -2.20 10.56 -13.12
N ALA A 396 -2.60 11.47 -12.24
CA ALA A 396 -3.78 11.29 -11.40
C ALA A 396 -5.06 11.03 -12.22
N GLN A 397 -5.26 11.78 -13.32
CA GLN A 397 -6.39 11.60 -14.22
C GLN A 397 -6.36 10.27 -14.97
N SER A 398 -5.16 9.78 -15.29
CA SER A 398 -5.00 8.56 -16.08
C SER A 398 -5.15 7.29 -15.24
N PHE A 399 -4.83 7.36 -13.95
CA PHE A 399 -4.79 6.23 -13.03
C PHE A 399 -5.73 6.43 -11.83
N PRO A 400 -7.06 6.40 -12.04
CA PRO A 400 -8.02 6.75 -11.00
C PRO A 400 -7.98 5.81 -9.78
N TYR A 401 -7.58 4.54 -9.94
CA TYR A 401 -7.51 3.52 -8.86
C TYR A 401 -6.08 3.22 -8.41
N LEU A 402 -5.15 4.17 -8.59
CA LEU A 402 -3.75 3.99 -8.24
C LEU A 402 -3.57 3.73 -6.74
N LYS A 403 -2.91 2.62 -6.40
CA LYS A 403 -2.58 2.21 -5.03
C LYS A 403 -1.11 2.42 -4.68
N LYS A 404 -0.20 2.28 -5.64
CA LYS A 404 1.24 2.49 -5.44
C LYS A 404 1.84 3.40 -6.52
N LEU A 405 2.48 4.48 -6.09
CA LEU A 405 3.19 5.43 -6.94
C LEU A 405 4.68 5.44 -6.57
N ILE A 406 5.55 5.18 -7.52
CA ILE A 406 7.01 5.24 -7.36
C ILE A 406 7.56 6.36 -8.25
N ILE A 407 8.37 7.26 -7.69
CA ILE A 407 9.04 8.34 -8.43
C ILE A 407 10.54 8.09 -8.46
N GLU A 408 11.06 7.77 -9.63
CA GLU A 408 12.48 7.53 -9.93
C GLU A 408 13.00 8.69 -10.79
N ASN A 409 13.14 9.87 -10.21
CA ASN A 409 13.62 11.05 -10.93
C ASN A 409 14.39 11.97 -9.98
N MET A 410 15.68 12.17 -10.24
CA MET A 410 16.56 13.00 -9.41
C MET A 410 16.79 14.40 -9.98
N LYS A 411 16.06 14.79 -11.03
CA LYS A 411 16.15 16.12 -11.65
C LYS A 411 15.24 17.10 -10.91
N SER A 412 15.74 18.32 -10.68
CA SER A 412 14.97 19.41 -10.08
C SER A 412 13.91 19.95 -11.03
N GLN A 413 12.75 20.33 -10.51
CA GLN A 413 11.70 20.98 -11.31
C GLN A 413 12.22 22.29 -11.90
N ASN A 414 11.95 22.51 -13.19
CA ASN A 414 12.28 23.78 -13.84
C ASN A 414 11.27 24.86 -13.42
N ASP A 415 9.99 24.49 -13.38
CA ASP A 415 8.88 25.38 -13.07
C ASP A 415 8.15 24.94 -11.79
N LYS A 416 8.64 25.41 -10.64
CA LYS A 416 7.95 25.21 -9.37
C LYS A 416 6.64 26.00 -9.34
N PRO A 417 5.51 25.42 -8.90
CA PRO A 417 4.32 26.19 -8.56
C PRO A 417 4.68 27.26 -7.51
N LYS A 418 4.63 28.54 -7.89
CA LYS A 418 4.87 29.65 -6.95
C LYS A 418 3.60 29.90 -6.12
N SER A 419 3.75 30.12 -4.81
CA SER A 419 2.63 30.23 -3.86
C SER A 419 1.60 31.31 -4.19
N ASP A 420 2.01 32.37 -4.89
CA ASP A 420 1.21 33.59 -5.04
C ASP A 420 0.46 33.68 -6.38
N ASP A 421 0.82 32.88 -7.39
CA ASP A 421 0.15 32.83 -8.70
C ASP A 421 -0.90 31.68 -8.82
N ASN A 422 -1.09 30.92 -7.73
CA ASN A 422 -1.69 29.57 -7.75
C ASN A 422 -3.21 29.47 -7.52
N GLN A 423 -3.98 30.54 -7.70
CA GLN A 423 -5.45 30.42 -7.60
C GLN A 423 -6.03 29.50 -8.70
N ASN A 424 -5.39 29.41 -9.86
CA ASN A 424 -5.91 28.70 -11.04
C ASN A 424 -5.33 27.30 -11.31
N LEU A 425 -4.38 26.79 -10.51
CA LEU A 425 -3.91 25.40 -10.70
C LEU A 425 -4.98 24.38 -10.26
N PRO A 426 -5.26 23.36 -11.09
CA PRO A 426 -6.21 22.30 -10.77
C PRO A 426 -5.66 21.43 -9.65
N ILE A 427 -6.56 20.97 -8.77
CA ILE A 427 -6.19 20.09 -7.65
C ILE A 427 -5.84 18.70 -8.19
N ILE A 428 -4.75 18.12 -7.67
CA ILE A 428 -4.34 16.74 -7.93
C ILE A 428 -4.75 15.89 -6.75
N GLU A 429 -5.55 14.85 -7.00
CA GLU A 429 -6.06 13.91 -6.00
C GLU A 429 -5.67 12.48 -6.36
N TYR A 430 -5.13 11.75 -5.38
CA TYR A 430 -4.87 10.31 -5.49
C TYR A 430 -5.69 9.53 -4.46
N PRO A 431 -7.02 9.41 -4.63
CA PRO A 431 -7.95 8.99 -3.57
C PRO A 431 -7.73 7.56 -3.07
N HIS A 432 -7.12 6.69 -3.88
CA HIS A 432 -6.89 5.28 -3.55
C HIS A 432 -5.43 4.93 -3.25
N LEU A 433 -4.56 5.94 -3.13
CA LEU A 433 -3.13 5.74 -2.94
C LEU A 433 -2.84 5.21 -1.52
N ILE A 434 -2.16 4.07 -1.47
CA ILE A 434 -1.77 3.37 -0.24
C ILE A 434 -0.26 3.50 -0.03
N THR A 435 0.53 3.58 -1.09
CA THR A 435 1.99 3.68 -1.01
C THR A 435 2.52 4.75 -1.96
N LEU A 436 3.32 5.66 -1.43
CA LEU A 436 4.09 6.64 -2.21
C LEU A 436 5.58 6.45 -1.91
N ASP A 437 6.35 6.10 -2.93
CA ASP A 437 7.78 5.84 -2.85
C ASP A 437 8.57 6.94 -3.56
N LEU A 438 9.31 7.71 -2.77
CA LEU A 438 10.14 8.84 -3.17
C LEU A 438 11.62 8.60 -2.82
N THR A 439 12.03 7.33 -2.71
CA THR A 439 13.41 6.97 -2.34
C THR A 439 14.42 7.53 -3.35
N GLU A 440 14.08 7.45 -4.64
CA GLU A 440 14.91 7.91 -5.78
C GLU A 440 14.35 9.20 -6.40
N ALA A 441 13.74 10.06 -5.58
CA ALA A 441 13.12 11.31 -6.01
C ALA A 441 13.91 12.55 -5.56
N HIS A 442 14.02 13.53 -6.43
CA HIS A 442 14.53 14.86 -6.11
C HIS A 442 13.68 15.54 -5.01
N LEU A 443 14.31 16.44 -4.24
CA LEU A 443 13.68 17.15 -3.10
C LEU A 443 12.42 17.94 -3.50
N ASP A 444 12.34 18.40 -4.75
CA ASP A 444 11.20 19.16 -5.26
C ASP A 444 9.92 18.31 -5.35
N TYR A 445 10.04 17.02 -5.66
CA TYR A 445 8.90 16.12 -5.68
C TYR A 445 8.43 15.80 -4.26
N ILE A 446 9.37 15.64 -3.33
CA ILE A 446 9.06 15.50 -1.90
C ILE A 446 8.34 16.75 -1.39
N GLU A 447 8.80 17.94 -1.79
CA GLU A 447 8.18 19.22 -1.46
C GLU A 447 6.74 19.30 -2.00
N LEU A 448 6.56 18.99 -3.29
CA LEU A 448 5.26 18.97 -3.97
C LEU A 448 4.27 18.01 -3.28
N PHE A 449 4.68 16.76 -3.02
CA PHE A 449 3.77 15.74 -2.50
C PHE A 449 3.39 15.94 -1.03
N LEU A 450 4.27 16.52 -0.22
CA LEU A 450 4.03 16.69 1.22
C LEU A 450 3.43 18.04 1.59
N PHE A 451 3.68 19.09 0.81
CA PHE A 451 3.40 20.46 1.26
C PHE A 451 2.55 21.29 0.30
N ASP A 452 2.41 20.90 -0.98
CA ASP A 452 1.56 21.65 -1.90
C ASP A 452 0.08 21.47 -1.53
N THR A 453 -0.61 22.59 -1.25
CA THR A 453 -2.04 22.60 -0.87
C THR A 453 -2.98 22.08 -1.95
N LYS A 454 -2.54 22.05 -3.21
CA LYS A 454 -3.27 21.53 -4.35
C LYS A 454 -2.94 20.06 -4.62
N MET A 455 -2.02 19.45 -3.86
CA MET A 455 -1.76 18.01 -3.87
C MET A 455 -2.46 17.36 -2.67
N ARG A 456 -3.43 16.48 -2.93
CA ARG A 456 -4.24 15.83 -1.89
C ARG A 456 -3.98 14.33 -1.87
N LEU A 457 -3.45 13.88 -0.73
CA LEU A 457 -3.16 12.48 -0.45
C LEU A 457 -4.17 11.92 0.59
N PRO A 458 -4.46 10.62 0.56
CA PRO A 458 -5.30 9.97 1.58
C PRO A 458 -4.64 9.98 2.97
N ASN A 459 -5.45 9.94 4.03
CA ASN A 459 -4.97 10.01 5.42
C ASN A 459 -4.07 8.82 5.83
N ASN A 460 -4.28 7.63 5.25
CA ASN A 460 -3.57 6.40 5.60
C ASN A 460 -2.66 5.94 4.46
N ILE A 461 -1.61 6.70 4.20
CA ILE A 461 -0.61 6.39 3.18
C ILE A 461 0.73 5.94 3.81
N SER A 462 1.31 4.86 3.28
CA SER A 462 2.69 4.47 3.55
C SER A 462 3.62 5.31 2.68
N PHE A 463 4.37 6.20 3.33
CA PHE A 463 5.33 7.10 2.68
C PHE A 463 6.74 6.56 2.85
N ILE A 464 7.41 6.26 1.73
CA ILE A 464 8.78 5.75 1.70
C ILE A 464 9.67 6.87 1.15
N VAL A 465 10.59 7.36 1.97
CA VAL A 465 11.49 8.47 1.63
C VAL A 465 12.82 8.30 2.34
N LEU A 466 13.91 8.75 1.72
CA LEU A 466 15.20 8.82 2.41
C LEU A 466 15.15 9.82 3.56
N TYR A 467 15.56 9.38 4.75
CA TYR A 467 15.58 10.23 5.96
C TYR A 467 16.34 11.55 5.73
N GLN A 468 17.45 11.52 5.01
CA GLN A 468 18.25 12.71 4.69
C GLN A 468 17.49 13.70 3.79
N ALA A 469 16.72 13.20 2.82
CA ALA A 469 15.92 14.02 1.93
C ALA A 469 14.75 14.65 2.68
N LEU A 470 14.03 13.87 3.49
CA LEU A 470 12.99 14.37 4.38
C LEU A 470 13.55 15.41 5.36
N ARG A 471 14.69 15.12 5.99
CA ARG A 471 15.41 16.04 6.88
C ARG A 471 15.77 17.33 6.15
N ARG A 472 16.32 17.31 4.95
CA ARG A 472 16.65 18.55 4.19
C ARG A 472 15.43 19.38 3.85
N VAL A 473 14.35 18.72 3.39
CA VAL A 473 13.09 19.39 3.08
C VAL A 473 12.56 20.04 4.36
N THR A 474 12.46 19.30 5.48
CA THR A 474 12.04 19.76 6.82
C THR A 474 13.00 20.72 7.54
N GLU A 475 14.30 20.71 7.24
CA GLU A 475 15.29 21.64 7.77
C GLU A 475 15.15 23.02 7.13
N LYS A 476 14.84 23.07 5.82
CA LYS A 476 14.44 24.33 5.18
C LYS A 476 13.14 24.87 5.79
N PHE A 477 12.23 24.00 6.23
CA PHE A 477 11.02 24.40 6.98
C PHE A 477 11.35 25.03 8.34
N THR A 478 12.42 24.59 9.03
CA THR A 478 12.80 25.14 10.35
C THR A 478 13.75 26.33 10.29
N ARG A 479 14.49 26.53 9.19
CA ARG A 479 15.56 27.56 9.12
C ARG A 479 15.31 28.78 8.23
N ASN A 480 14.33 28.78 7.33
CA ASN A 480 13.70 29.95 6.68
C ASN A 480 13.01 29.53 5.35
N ALA A 481 11.82 30.09 5.10
CA ALA A 481 11.14 30.21 3.81
C ALA A 481 10.43 28.97 3.22
N THR A 482 9.21 28.71 3.70
CA THR A 482 8.06 28.52 2.80
C THR A 482 6.89 29.36 3.32
N PRO A 483 6.11 30.03 2.46
CA PRO A 483 4.95 30.84 2.87
C PRO A 483 3.87 30.01 3.62
N ILE A 484 3.92 28.68 3.48
CA ILE A 484 3.07 27.73 4.22
C ILE A 484 3.51 27.62 5.69
N HIS A 485 4.81 27.68 5.98
CA HIS A 485 5.32 27.68 7.36
C HIS A 485 5.17 29.04 8.01
N GLU A 486 5.32 30.14 7.28
CA GLU A 486 4.89 31.46 7.79
C GLU A 486 3.42 31.37 8.20
N LYS A 487 2.49 30.98 7.31
CA LYS A 487 1.06 30.84 7.66
C LYS A 487 0.74 29.86 8.80
N LYS A 488 1.51 28.79 9.02
CA LYS A 488 1.27 27.84 10.14
C LYS A 488 1.95 28.26 11.45
N LEU A 489 3.18 28.79 11.43
CA LEU A 489 3.82 29.39 12.62
C LEU A 489 3.15 30.71 13.04
N HIS A 490 2.61 31.50 12.10
CA HIS A 490 1.81 32.69 12.39
C HIS A 490 0.62 32.38 13.30
N ARG A 491 0.13 31.13 13.30
CA ARG A 491 -1.04 30.74 14.08
C ARG A 491 -0.70 30.07 15.42
N LEU A 492 0.57 29.81 15.70
CA LEU A 492 1.02 28.91 16.78
C LEU A 492 1.37 29.59 18.11
N SER A 493 1.29 30.91 18.23
CA SER A 493 1.38 31.56 19.55
C SER A 493 0.45 32.75 19.69
N LEU A 494 -0.85 32.47 19.69
CA LEU A 494 -1.87 33.47 20.03
C LEU A 494 -2.07 33.62 21.54
N LEU A 495 -1.57 32.71 22.41
CA LEU A 495 -1.65 32.90 23.87
C LEU A 495 -0.91 34.17 24.31
N GLY A 496 0.37 34.30 23.92
CA GLY A 496 1.15 35.52 24.20
C GLY A 496 0.53 36.77 23.57
N PHE A 497 0.03 36.65 22.34
CA PHE A 497 -0.68 37.74 21.67
C PHE A 497 -1.95 38.17 22.41
N GLN A 498 -2.79 37.23 22.85
CA GLN A 498 -3.99 37.57 23.62
C GLN A 498 -3.62 38.17 24.97
N TRP A 499 -2.56 37.71 25.64
CA TRP A 499 -2.18 38.27 26.94
C TRP A 499 -1.57 39.67 26.85
N ARG A 500 -0.83 39.99 25.78
CA ARG A 500 -0.10 41.27 25.63
C ARG A 500 -0.77 42.28 24.69
N HIS A 501 -1.60 41.82 23.76
CA HIS A 501 -2.16 42.60 22.66
C HIS A 501 -3.63 42.23 22.38
N CYS A 502 -4.42 41.90 23.40
CA CYS A 502 -5.80 41.45 23.24
C CYS A 502 -6.62 42.45 22.40
N GLY A 503 -7.34 41.94 21.40
CA GLY A 503 -8.18 42.76 20.52
C GLY A 503 -7.42 43.55 19.44
N ALA A 504 -6.08 43.52 19.41
CA ALA A 504 -5.33 44.01 18.25
C ALA A 504 -5.59 43.11 17.03
N LYS A 505 -5.60 43.71 15.85
CA LYS A 505 -5.68 42.96 14.59
C LYS A 505 -4.37 42.22 14.37
N TYR A 506 -4.42 40.90 14.37
CA TYR A 506 -3.24 40.09 14.06
C TYR A 506 -2.89 40.20 12.56
N ILE A 507 -1.63 40.46 12.26
CA ILE A 507 -1.08 40.52 10.91
C ILE A 507 -0.16 39.32 10.70
N ASP A 508 0.97 39.29 11.39
CA ASP A 508 1.93 38.18 11.39
C ASP A 508 2.78 38.17 12.69
N CYS A 509 3.71 37.22 12.81
CA CYS A 509 4.56 37.07 14.00
C CYS A 509 5.79 37.98 14.02
N LYS A 510 6.01 38.78 12.97
CA LYS A 510 7.16 39.70 12.83
C LYS A 510 6.76 41.16 13.05
N THR A 511 5.46 41.44 12.95
CA THR A 511 4.87 42.75 13.18
C THR A 511 5.14 43.20 14.61
N ASP A 512 5.58 44.44 14.76
CA ASP A 512 5.68 45.09 16.07
C ASP A 512 4.28 45.53 16.53
N TYR A 513 3.79 44.89 17.58
CA TYR A 513 2.49 45.19 18.20
C TYR A 513 2.60 46.12 19.40
N THR A 514 3.76 46.75 19.63
CA THR A 514 3.94 47.70 20.73
C THR A 514 2.86 48.79 20.71
N GLY A 515 2.19 48.97 21.84
CA GLY A 515 1.10 49.94 21.97
C GLY A 515 -0.22 49.54 21.31
N GLN A 516 -0.34 48.32 20.77
CA GLN A 516 -1.57 47.83 20.15
C GLN A 516 -2.30 46.84 21.08
N GLY A 517 -3.64 46.93 21.07
CA GLY A 517 -4.51 46.07 21.86
C GLY A 517 -4.46 46.36 23.35
N VAL A 518 -4.92 45.40 24.15
CA VAL A 518 -4.93 45.46 25.62
C VAL A 518 -3.87 44.50 26.17
N ASP A 519 -2.90 45.04 26.90
CA ASP A 519 -1.93 44.24 27.68
C ASP A 519 -2.60 43.77 28.98
N GLN A 520 -3.31 42.64 28.90
CA GLN A 520 -4.01 42.03 30.03
C GLN A 520 -3.04 41.67 31.17
N LEU A 521 -1.83 41.20 30.84
CA LEU A 521 -0.84 40.81 31.85
C LEU A 521 -0.31 42.01 32.64
N ALA A 522 0.06 43.09 31.94
CA ALA A 522 0.51 44.31 32.59
C ALA A 522 -0.62 44.93 33.45
N GLN A 523 -1.86 44.96 32.94
CA GLN A 523 -3.01 45.44 33.68
C GLN A 523 -3.30 44.58 34.92
N LEU A 524 -3.24 43.25 34.80
CA LEU A 524 -3.40 42.34 35.92
C LEU A 524 -2.37 42.64 37.02
N ILE A 525 -1.08 42.69 36.68
CA ILE A 525 0.00 42.93 37.65
C ILE A 525 -0.18 44.29 38.32
N HIS A 526 -0.56 45.32 37.55
CA HIS A 526 -0.87 46.64 38.10
C HIS A 526 -2.04 46.56 39.09
N MET A 527 -3.14 45.92 38.71
CA MET A 527 -4.32 45.76 39.56
C MET A 527 -4.02 44.95 40.83
N ILE A 528 -3.21 43.89 40.76
CA ILE A 528 -2.79 43.15 41.95
C ILE A 528 -2.07 44.09 42.93
N LYS A 529 -1.24 45.00 42.43
CA LYS A 529 -0.48 45.96 43.26
C LYS A 529 -1.34 47.09 43.83
N THR A 530 -2.37 47.54 43.09
CA THR A 530 -3.16 48.74 43.46
C THR A 530 -4.54 48.44 44.04
N ASP A 531 -5.17 47.35 43.62
CA ASP A 531 -6.50 46.87 44.05
C ASP A 531 -6.51 45.33 44.21
N PRO A 532 -5.74 44.78 45.18
CA PRO A 532 -5.58 43.33 45.34
C PRO A 532 -6.88 42.58 45.66
N ASN A 533 -7.90 43.27 46.19
CA ASN A 533 -9.20 42.69 46.53
C ASN A 533 -10.15 42.62 45.32
N SER A 534 -9.69 43.05 44.14
CA SER A 534 -10.50 43.07 42.94
C SER A 534 -10.92 41.66 42.55
N ARG A 535 -12.22 41.48 42.29
CA ARG A 535 -12.77 40.22 41.74
C ARG A 535 -12.64 40.13 40.21
N ARG A 536 -11.88 41.06 39.60
CA ARG A 536 -11.71 41.22 38.14
C ARG A 536 -10.28 40.94 37.68
N LEU A 537 -9.45 40.35 38.54
CA LEU A 537 -8.08 39.96 38.22
C LEU A 537 -8.07 38.74 37.28
N VAL A 538 -8.32 38.95 35.99
CA VAL A 538 -8.54 37.88 35.00
C VAL A 538 -7.61 38.05 33.79
N LEU A 539 -7.03 36.94 33.33
CA LEU A 539 -6.42 36.80 32.00
C LEU A 539 -7.29 35.88 31.16
N CYS A 540 -7.67 36.32 29.96
CA CYS A 540 -8.46 35.50 29.05
C CYS A 540 -7.72 35.33 27.71
N ALA A 541 -7.51 34.07 27.32
CA ALA A 541 -6.98 33.71 26.00
C ALA A 541 -8.08 33.45 24.97
N TRP A 542 -9.32 33.26 25.43
CA TRP A 542 -10.45 32.93 24.56
C TRP A 542 -11.04 34.17 23.90
N ASN A 543 -10.45 34.60 22.79
CA ASN A 543 -10.96 35.68 21.97
C ASN A 543 -11.86 35.16 20.86
N VAL A 544 -13.18 35.25 21.07
CA VAL A 544 -14.22 34.74 20.16
C VAL A 544 -14.04 35.25 18.73
N SER A 545 -13.65 36.51 18.55
CA SER A 545 -13.49 37.12 17.22
C SER A 545 -12.30 36.56 16.44
N GLN A 546 -11.30 35.99 17.13
CA GLN A 546 -10.03 35.54 16.54
C GLN A 546 -9.84 34.02 16.60
N LEU A 547 -10.82 33.24 17.11
CA LEU A 547 -10.69 31.77 17.21
C LEU A 547 -10.38 31.10 15.86
N SER A 548 -11.00 31.59 14.78
CA SER A 548 -10.80 31.06 13.42
C SER A 548 -9.42 31.37 12.83
N GLU A 549 -8.72 32.36 13.41
CA GLU A 549 -7.37 32.75 13.02
C GLU A 549 -6.30 31.90 13.74
N MET A 550 -6.67 31.23 14.85
CA MET A 550 -5.73 30.43 15.64
C MET A 550 -5.43 29.06 15.01
N ALA A 551 -4.25 28.50 15.29
CA ALA A 551 -3.88 27.16 14.78
C ALA A 551 -4.78 26.11 15.42
N LEU A 552 -4.98 26.27 16.73
CA LEU A 552 -5.95 25.59 17.54
C LEU A 552 -6.50 26.60 18.55
N PRO A 553 -7.81 26.63 18.82
CA PRO A 553 -8.36 27.40 19.93
C PRO A 553 -7.63 27.03 21.23
N PRO A 554 -7.36 27.99 22.13
CA PRO A 554 -6.56 27.72 23.31
C PRO A 554 -7.27 26.69 24.20
N CYS A 555 -6.52 25.70 24.68
CA CYS A 555 -7.05 24.77 25.68
C CYS A 555 -7.22 25.48 27.02
N HIS A 556 -6.23 26.29 27.43
CA HIS A 556 -6.31 27.17 28.61
C HIS A 556 -7.12 28.41 28.26
N VAL A 557 -8.35 28.47 28.74
CA VAL A 557 -9.32 29.50 28.32
C VAL A 557 -9.07 30.80 29.08
N LEU A 558 -8.98 30.71 30.41
CA LEU A 558 -8.81 31.86 31.29
C LEU A 558 -8.14 31.48 32.61
N CYS A 559 -7.57 32.49 33.26
CA CYS A 559 -7.12 32.42 34.65
C CYS A 559 -7.67 33.59 35.45
N GLN A 560 -8.06 33.32 36.69
CA GLN A 560 -8.49 34.32 37.65
C GLN A 560 -7.59 34.27 38.88
N PHE A 561 -7.12 35.43 39.32
CA PHE A 561 -6.27 35.58 40.49
C PHE A 561 -7.05 36.13 41.68
N ASN A 562 -6.61 35.76 42.88
CA ASN A 562 -7.17 36.26 44.12
C ASN A 562 -6.04 36.51 45.12
N VAL A 563 -6.03 37.68 45.76
CA VAL A 563 -5.11 37.98 46.86
C VAL A 563 -5.84 37.85 48.19
N SER A 564 -5.33 37.01 49.08
CA SER A 564 -5.89 36.83 50.42
C SER A 564 -5.51 37.97 51.37
N SER A 565 -6.16 38.01 52.54
CA SER A 565 -5.77 38.91 53.64
C SER A 565 -4.37 38.59 54.20
N SER A 566 -3.89 37.35 54.05
CA SER A 566 -2.52 36.91 54.39
C SER A 566 -1.48 37.29 53.34
N LYS A 567 -1.85 38.03 52.28
CA LYS A 567 -0.99 38.39 51.13
C LYS A 567 -0.51 37.19 50.31
N GLU A 568 -1.32 36.15 50.25
CA GLU A 568 -1.11 35.01 49.35
C GLU A 568 -1.84 35.23 48.03
N LEU A 569 -1.17 34.95 46.91
CA LEU A 569 -1.75 35.01 45.57
C LEU A 569 -2.13 33.61 45.12
N SER A 570 -3.42 33.34 44.99
CA SER A 570 -3.95 32.11 44.40
C SER A 570 -4.35 32.34 42.93
N CYS A 571 -4.26 31.29 42.11
CA CYS A 571 -4.65 31.30 40.70
C CYS A 571 -5.62 30.16 40.42
N LEU A 572 -6.81 30.49 39.92
CA LEU A 572 -7.72 29.54 39.29
C LEU A 572 -7.48 29.55 37.78
N MET A 573 -7.32 28.37 37.17
CA MET A 573 -7.27 28.23 35.72
C MET A 573 -8.40 27.32 35.23
N TYR A 574 -9.12 27.77 34.19
CA TYR A 574 -10.12 26.97 33.50
C TYR A 574 -9.57 26.48 32.15
N GLN A 575 -9.55 25.16 31.96
CA GLN A 575 -9.14 24.51 30.72
C GLN A 575 -10.31 23.74 30.10
N ARG A 576 -10.67 24.06 28.86
CA ARG A 576 -11.81 23.43 28.18
C ARG A 576 -11.57 21.96 27.77
N SER A 577 -10.32 21.56 27.61
CA SER A 577 -9.90 20.28 27.01
C SER A 577 -8.59 19.81 27.60
N CYS A 578 -8.60 18.70 28.32
CA CYS A 578 -7.53 18.21 29.19
C CYS A 578 -7.13 16.78 28.83
N ASP A 579 -6.02 16.64 28.12
CA ASP A 579 -5.32 15.35 27.98
C ASP A 579 -4.67 15.00 29.32
N LEU A 580 -5.26 14.04 30.03
CA LEU A 580 -4.83 13.64 31.37
C LEU A 580 -3.45 12.96 31.38
N GLY A 581 -3.08 12.26 30.30
CA GLY A 581 -1.84 11.48 30.26
C GLY A 581 -0.62 12.34 29.96
N LEU A 582 -0.68 13.15 28.91
CA LEU A 582 0.46 13.97 28.48
C LEU A 582 0.29 15.44 28.86
N GLY A 583 -0.86 16.05 28.63
CA GLY A 583 -1.03 17.50 28.71
C GLY A 583 -1.09 18.03 30.15
N VAL A 584 -1.96 17.46 30.99
CA VAL A 584 -2.28 17.92 32.35
C VAL A 584 -1.04 18.08 33.24
N PRO A 585 -0.07 17.15 33.28
CA PRO A 585 1.15 17.32 34.08
C PRO A 585 1.93 18.60 33.74
N PHE A 586 2.09 18.93 32.45
CA PHE A 586 2.75 20.17 32.03
C PHE A 586 1.92 21.41 32.36
N ASN A 587 0.60 21.31 32.27
CA ASN A 587 -0.30 22.43 32.58
C ASN A 587 -0.25 22.81 34.06
N ILE A 588 -0.21 21.81 34.96
CA ILE A 588 -0.06 22.03 36.41
C ILE A 588 1.24 22.76 36.72
N ALA A 589 2.36 22.30 36.15
CA ALA A 589 3.66 22.93 36.35
C ALA A 589 3.69 24.36 35.80
N SER A 590 3.10 24.59 34.62
CA SER A 590 3.13 25.89 33.94
C SER A 590 2.38 26.98 34.70
N TYR A 591 1.16 26.72 35.15
CA TYR A 591 0.36 27.73 35.86
C TYR A 591 0.74 27.86 37.33
N SER A 592 1.28 26.81 37.96
CA SER A 592 1.98 26.94 39.24
C SER A 592 3.15 27.91 39.12
N LEU A 593 4.02 27.73 38.10
CA LEU A 593 5.15 28.63 37.86
C LEU A 593 4.69 30.07 37.60
N LEU A 594 3.66 30.28 36.78
CA LEU A 594 3.11 31.62 36.53
C LEU A 594 2.61 32.28 37.82
N THR A 595 1.97 31.52 38.70
CA THR A 595 1.50 32.00 40.01
C THR A 595 2.68 32.45 40.87
N TYR A 596 3.76 31.66 40.92
CA TYR A 596 5.00 32.03 41.61
C TYR A 596 5.62 33.31 41.04
N MET A 597 5.70 33.42 39.71
CA MET A 597 6.28 34.60 39.04
C MET A 597 5.48 35.87 39.33
N ILE A 598 4.15 35.82 39.23
CA ILE A 598 3.29 36.98 39.50
C ILE A 598 3.33 37.35 40.98
N ALA A 599 3.26 36.36 41.89
CA ALA A 599 3.40 36.60 43.32
C ALA A 599 4.72 37.32 43.64
N HIS A 600 5.83 36.82 43.08
CA HIS A 600 7.16 37.38 43.27
C HIS A 600 7.26 38.86 42.86
N VAL A 601 6.84 39.21 41.64
CA VAL A 601 6.94 40.60 41.15
C VAL A 601 5.92 41.54 41.80
N CYS A 602 4.94 40.99 42.52
CA CYS A 602 3.97 41.72 43.33
C CYS A 602 4.33 41.77 44.82
N ASN A 603 5.46 41.19 45.24
CA ASN A 603 5.86 41.03 46.65
C ASN A 603 4.79 40.32 47.50
N LEU A 604 4.18 39.27 46.94
CA LEU A 604 3.22 38.39 47.59
C LEU A 604 3.84 36.99 47.74
N THR A 605 3.24 36.17 48.59
CA THR A 605 3.56 34.74 48.67
C THR A 605 2.67 33.95 47.72
N PRO A 606 3.15 32.88 47.05
CA PRO A 606 2.29 32.01 46.25
C PRO A 606 1.32 31.26 47.17
N GLY A 607 0.03 31.28 46.80
CA GLY A 607 -1.03 30.50 47.43
C GLY A 607 -1.42 29.28 46.60
N ASP A 608 -2.72 29.02 46.51
CA ASP A 608 -3.24 27.84 45.82
C ASP A 608 -3.27 28.00 44.31
N PHE A 609 -2.88 26.94 43.60
CA PHE A 609 -3.25 26.76 42.19
C PHE A 609 -4.49 25.86 42.09
N ILE A 610 -5.62 26.43 41.67
CA ILE A 610 -6.89 25.73 41.47
C ILE A 610 -7.08 25.41 39.99
N TYR A 611 -7.16 24.13 39.66
CA TYR A 611 -7.29 23.67 38.28
C TYR A 611 -8.71 23.18 37.99
N SER A 612 -9.46 23.95 37.20
CA SER A 612 -10.78 23.58 36.72
C SER A 612 -10.70 22.99 35.31
N MET A 613 -11.15 21.75 35.15
CA MET A 613 -11.12 21.00 33.90
C MET A 613 -12.52 20.89 33.29
N GLY A 614 -12.63 21.16 31.98
CA GLY A 614 -13.82 20.92 31.17
C GLY A 614 -13.89 19.47 30.70
N ASP A 615 -13.65 19.23 29.42
CA ASP A 615 -13.49 17.87 28.89
C ASP A 615 -12.16 17.28 29.37
N ALA A 616 -12.20 16.35 30.33
CA ALA A 616 -11.05 15.62 30.81
C ALA A 616 -11.05 14.20 30.23
N HIS A 617 -10.03 13.89 29.43
CA HIS A 617 -9.99 12.65 28.66
C HIS A 617 -8.65 11.92 28.78
N VAL A 618 -8.76 10.61 28.63
CA VAL A 618 -7.63 9.68 28.44
C VAL A 618 -7.72 9.14 27.02
N TYR A 619 -6.66 9.31 26.23
CA TYR A 619 -6.59 8.67 24.92
C TYR A 619 -6.44 7.15 25.06
N LEU A 620 -7.06 6.38 24.16
CA LEU A 620 -7.03 4.92 24.22
C LEU A 620 -5.61 4.34 24.20
N ASN A 621 -4.68 4.99 23.47
CA ASN A 621 -3.28 4.60 23.41
C ASN A 621 -2.46 5.02 24.65
N HIS A 622 -3.06 5.71 25.63
CA HIS A 622 -2.44 6.09 26.90
C HIS A 622 -2.89 5.22 28.08
N VAL A 623 -3.93 4.40 27.92
CA VAL A 623 -4.49 3.56 29.01
C VAL A 623 -3.42 2.64 29.61
N GLY A 624 -2.67 1.91 28.78
CA GLY A 624 -1.59 1.03 29.25
C GLY A 624 -0.50 1.78 30.04
N PRO A 625 0.12 2.83 29.46
CA PRO A 625 1.06 3.70 30.18
C PRO A 625 0.52 4.29 31.49
N LEU A 626 -0.76 4.70 31.53
CA LEU A 626 -1.37 5.25 32.74
C LEU A 626 -1.60 4.19 33.82
N ASN A 627 -1.95 2.96 33.44
CA ASN A 627 -2.05 1.85 34.38
C ASN A 627 -0.70 1.59 35.07
N GLU A 628 0.42 1.69 34.34
CA GLU A 628 1.76 1.62 34.96
C GLU A 628 2.00 2.78 35.93
N GLN A 629 1.52 3.99 35.62
CA GLN A 629 1.73 5.17 36.45
C GLN A 629 0.99 5.09 37.79
N ILE A 630 -0.26 4.61 37.79
CA ILE A 630 -1.10 4.54 39.01
C ILE A 630 -0.64 3.48 40.01
N GLU A 631 0.22 2.55 39.60
CA GLU A 631 0.85 1.56 40.48
C GLU A 631 2.05 2.14 41.26
N ARG A 632 2.51 3.36 40.93
CA ARG A 632 3.66 4.00 41.58
C ARG A 632 3.19 4.84 42.77
N GLU A 633 3.78 4.62 43.94
CA GLU A 633 3.55 5.43 45.13
C GLU A 633 4.10 6.86 44.94
N PRO A 634 3.32 7.93 45.18
CA PRO A 634 3.81 9.29 45.06
C PRO A 634 5.00 9.59 45.98
N VAL A 635 6.05 10.22 45.43
CA VAL A 635 7.17 10.77 46.20
C VAL A 635 6.87 12.20 46.64
N PRO A 636 7.54 12.74 47.67
CA PRO A 636 7.41 14.16 48.04
C PRO A 636 7.62 15.09 46.85
N PHE A 637 6.80 16.14 46.74
CA PHE A 637 6.93 17.14 45.69
C PHE A 637 8.26 17.91 45.80
N PRO A 638 8.83 18.37 44.67
CA PRO A 638 9.98 19.25 44.69
C PRO A 638 9.61 20.64 45.21
N THR A 639 10.64 21.44 45.53
CA THR A 639 10.49 22.85 45.88
C THR A 639 11.00 23.72 44.74
N LEU A 640 10.19 24.67 44.27
CA LEU A 640 10.64 25.70 43.33
C LEU A 640 11.22 26.89 44.09
N GLN A 641 12.45 27.25 43.76
CA GLN A 641 13.13 28.45 44.26
C GLN A 641 13.36 29.45 43.12
N ILE A 642 12.95 30.70 43.33
CA ILE A 642 13.34 31.82 42.49
C ILE A 642 14.64 32.39 43.07
N ILE A 643 15.76 32.18 42.38
CA ILE A 643 17.11 32.48 42.92
C ILE A 643 17.52 33.94 42.73
N ASN A 644 17.00 34.60 41.69
CA ASN A 644 17.30 36.01 41.40
C ASN A 644 16.06 36.87 41.58
N LYS A 645 16.20 37.99 42.30
CA LYS A 645 15.11 38.93 42.48
C LYS A 645 14.92 39.78 41.21
N ARG A 646 13.84 39.52 40.47
CA ARG A 646 13.35 40.36 39.37
C ARG A 646 12.27 41.33 39.85
N ASN A 647 12.21 42.52 39.25
CA ASN A 647 11.20 43.55 39.56
C ASN A 647 10.04 43.54 38.55
N SER A 648 10.27 43.00 37.36
CA SER A 648 9.27 42.85 36.31
C SER A 648 9.16 41.41 35.83
N ILE A 649 7.98 41.03 35.35
CA ILE A 649 7.73 39.66 34.86
C ILE A 649 8.50 39.39 33.55
N GLU A 650 8.81 40.43 32.79
CA GLU A 650 9.58 40.38 31.54
C GLU A 650 11.09 40.15 31.76
N GLU A 651 11.60 40.36 32.97
CA GLU A 651 13.04 40.22 33.27
C GLU A 651 13.43 38.79 33.58
N PHE A 652 12.46 37.88 33.76
CA PHE A 652 12.73 36.49 34.10
C PHE A 652 13.42 35.75 32.95
N THR A 653 14.44 34.99 33.30
CA THR A 653 15.19 34.09 32.44
C THR A 653 15.20 32.68 33.05
N ILE A 654 15.58 31.67 32.26
CA ILE A 654 15.62 30.28 32.75
C ILE A 654 16.53 30.11 33.96
N ASP A 655 17.61 30.88 34.03
CA ASP A 655 18.60 30.85 35.11
C ASP A 655 18.10 31.47 36.42
N ASP A 656 16.87 32.01 36.45
CA ASP A 656 16.27 32.56 37.67
C ASP A 656 15.51 31.51 38.49
N PHE A 657 15.35 30.28 37.98
CA PHE A 657 14.55 29.22 38.59
C PHE A 657 15.39 27.99 38.90
N LYS A 658 15.26 27.49 40.13
CA LYS A 658 15.87 26.24 40.57
C LYS A 658 14.81 25.31 41.15
N LEU A 659 14.75 24.08 40.64
CA LEU A 659 13.88 23.05 41.17
C LEU A 659 14.70 22.12 42.08
N GLU A 660 14.41 22.12 43.37
CA GLU A 660 15.13 21.35 44.38
C GLU A 660 14.35 20.11 44.79
N ASN A 661 15.08 19.05 45.17
CA ASN A 661 14.52 17.79 45.66
C ASN A 661 13.56 17.09 44.67
N TYR A 662 13.75 17.30 43.36
CA TYR A 662 12.99 16.59 42.34
C TYR A 662 13.58 15.20 42.09
N SER A 663 12.95 14.17 42.67
CA SER A 663 13.37 12.77 42.54
C SER A 663 12.25 11.88 41.95
N PRO A 664 11.87 12.07 40.68
CA PRO A 664 10.78 11.31 40.06
C PRO A 664 11.19 9.85 39.77
N TYR A 665 10.19 9.00 39.56
CA TYR A 665 10.40 7.69 38.92
C TYR A 665 10.90 7.83 37.46
N GLY A 666 11.34 6.72 36.87
CA GLY A 666 11.73 6.67 35.46
C GLY A 666 10.58 7.10 34.50
N PRO A 667 10.90 7.68 33.33
CA PRO A 667 9.89 8.24 32.44
C PRO A 667 8.99 7.15 31.84
N ILE A 668 7.69 7.43 31.76
CA ILE A 668 6.70 6.62 31.03
C ILE A 668 6.47 7.26 29.66
N LYS A 669 6.67 6.49 28.58
CA LYS A 669 6.54 7.01 27.21
C LYS A 669 5.10 6.87 26.70
N MET A 670 4.44 7.99 26.45
CA MET A 670 3.12 8.04 25.78
C MET A 670 3.26 8.67 24.40
N LYS A 671 2.52 8.16 23.40
CA LYS A 671 2.53 8.70 22.02
C LYS A 671 1.53 9.86 21.91
N MET A 672 1.93 10.99 21.33
CA MET A 672 0.99 12.08 21.03
C MET A 672 -0.13 11.57 20.10
N ALA A 673 -1.39 11.81 20.48
CA ALA A 673 -2.52 11.61 19.59
C ALA A 673 -2.57 12.78 18.59
N VAL A 674 -2.65 12.48 17.30
CA VAL A 674 -2.64 13.45 16.20
C VAL A 674 -3.83 13.29 15.28
#